data_AF-A0A087SN26-F1
#
_entry.id   AF-A0A087SN26-F1
#
_cell.length_a   1.000
_cell.length_b   1.000
_cell.length_c   1.000
_cell.angle_alpha   90.00
_cell.angle_beta   90.00
_cell.angle_gamma   90.00
#
_symmetry.space_group_name_H-M   'P 1'
#
loop_
_entity.id
_entity.type
_entity.pdbx_description
1 polymer ?
#
loop_
_entity_poly.entity_id
_entity_poly.type
_entity_poly.pdbx_seq_one_letter_code
_entity_poly.pdbx_strand_id
1 'polypeptide(L)'
;MPAPSPPPPPVHVHCQTLPPCKDLAAGKEQVEKALDAAVAARAGLPAALIRCEAQVPRTHSALAWLQAQRAGTSGAAAPSRPAPTLYFSPRLSPGPDSAGAAAAACEEGAGAVAGVGAAALWRGAPGEALDAARLHGMQRFTSAAAPRVRALGGSRFDAQRGLSPEWAAFGTFTFLIPSVEAAVTLAQELLDEESAEGEAAPCTPSLLDPGTALENYIAGGQQGLDDLLEALEGTPALGAPATGGDCGTRDPDCGAAALSKVVLARRSELRLSGGADPLALLASLQARNPRAYALFLELEGGEAFLSCTPERLYSRSGRSVASEAVAGTRARGGGSVENDFWLALDLLQSKKEHAEFTIVRDWVYEALRGICATVRVDVRKTVLKQESLQHLYGQLSGTLLPAATDADLLAALHPTPAVCGRPREASRDMLSSLEPFDRGFYSGPFGWLGGQGAEFAVAIRSALFVPEVQAPEFPGVQALGPTAMRVALYAGVGIVPGSKASLEWAELDLKVAALDRLLTPVPALQQARKRGSQWGAPNLNAAYARILVEELCRLGCSTFCIAPGSRSSPLTLAAAQHPRVQLVSGMDERSLAFWALGHGRSGAAPAVILTTSGTAVANLLPAAVEGWQSGTPLIILTADRPAEVRGSGANQTIHQPGIFSSYVCWQADLAPPSSAMPPQHLLGSLDRAVAAAGAGPVHLNVQLREPLGPVPEPWESTAWLEGLGDWATSSRPWSVQLEAAACASRLPHSLLAALSTATRGLLVAGELRAPEDRAAALAVSRALRWPLLADVLSGLRVGATGVPEGLIACGDNILAAQDPGMCTALRPDVVLQLGGRLTSKRISAFLAASSARGSSAGNDSAAWWVVDASPHSFDEHGCLAGRVRLPLGALERLLREAGVLVEGAAAAPFTSPYLELWRTMDREVGFLVRQRLNSAPYGEAHIAACLASSLPRGHALYIGNSMPIRDMDMFADGLALSGCTQGQVPSLGCPVGANRGASGIDGVLSSAAGFASGLGMPTTLVVGDLSFLHDTNGLMLLRSGKETWDRA
;
A
#
# COMPACT_ATOMS: atom_id res chain seq x y z
N MET A 1 15.19 35.29 51.06
CA MET A 1 15.10 33.88 50.65
C MET A 1 16.26 33.12 51.27
N PRO A 2 16.05 31.93 51.85
CA PRO A 2 17.17 31.07 52.23
C PRO A 2 18.00 30.77 50.97
N ALA A 3 19.34 30.78 51.12
CA ALA A 3 20.24 30.40 50.04
C ALA A 3 19.85 29.00 49.52
N PRO A 4 19.81 28.77 48.19
CA PRO A 4 19.49 27.45 47.66
C PRO A 4 20.48 26.45 48.25
N SER A 5 19.96 25.36 48.82
CA SER A 5 20.75 24.22 49.27
C SER A 5 21.72 23.83 48.14
N PRO A 6 23.01 23.58 48.42
CA PRO A 6 23.93 23.13 47.38
C PRO A 6 23.35 21.86 46.72
N PRO A 7 23.44 21.75 45.38
CA PRO A 7 22.89 20.58 44.69
C PRO A 7 23.53 19.30 45.24
N PRO A 8 22.75 18.21 45.40
CA PRO A 8 23.29 16.94 45.87
C PRO A 8 24.45 16.48 44.95
N PRO A 9 25.49 15.85 45.51
CA PRO A 9 26.66 15.47 44.73
C PRO A 9 26.30 14.47 43.60
N PRO A 10 27.05 14.49 42.48
CA PRO A 10 26.84 13.55 41.38
C PRO A 10 26.98 12.10 41.85
N VAL A 11 26.17 11.22 41.28
CA VAL A 11 26.25 9.78 41.54
C VAL A 11 27.35 9.20 40.67
N HIS A 12 28.18 8.32 41.23
CA HIS A 12 29.16 7.60 40.44
C HIS A 12 28.43 6.68 39.45
N VAL A 13 28.63 6.92 38.14
CA VAL A 13 28.07 6.10 37.07
C VAL A 13 29.19 5.24 36.49
N HIS A 14 29.04 3.92 36.55
CA HIS A 14 29.98 2.96 35.96
C HIS A 14 29.34 2.33 34.72
N CYS A 15 29.90 2.57 33.54
CA CYS A 15 29.45 1.98 32.30
C CYS A 15 30.45 0.94 31.80
N GLN A 16 29.94 -0.21 31.37
CA GLN A 16 30.72 -1.27 30.74
C GLN A 16 30.01 -1.72 29.45
N THR A 17 30.65 -1.46 28.31
CA THR A 17 30.21 -1.98 27.02
C THR A 17 30.87 -3.33 26.76
N LEU A 18 30.05 -4.35 26.53
CA LEU A 18 30.43 -5.74 26.32
C LEU A 18 30.58 -6.04 24.82
N PRO A 19 31.42 -7.02 24.44
CA PRO A 19 31.54 -7.48 23.05
C PRO A 19 30.19 -7.83 22.39
N PRO A 20 30.07 -7.67 21.06
CA PRO A 20 28.88 -8.08 20.33
C PRO A 20 28.54 -9.58 20.51
N CYS A 21 27.25 -9.87 20.63
CA CYS A 21 26.69 -11.20 20.82
C CYS A 21 26.07 -11.75 19.53
N LYS A 22 25.79 -13.05 19.51
CA LYS A 22 25.12 -13.74 18.39
C LYS A 22 23.58 -13.67 18.45
N ASP A 23 23.01 -13.49 19.63
CA ASP A 23 21.57 -13.46 19.86
C ASP A 23 21.25 -12.78 21.21
N LEU A 24 19.95 -12.53 21.47
CA LEU A 24 19.47 -11.87 22.68
C LEU A 24 19.73 -12.69 23.96
N ALA A 25 19.69 -14.02 23.89
CA ALA A 25 19.90 -14.89 25.04
C ALA A 25 21.35 -14.85 25.51
N ALA A 26 22.31 -14.91 24.59
CA ALA A 26 23.73 -14.74 24.87
C ALA A 26 24.03 -13.34 25.42
N GLY A 27 23.39 -12.30 24.87
CA GLY A 27 23.51 -10.93 25.37
C GLY A 27 23.04 -10.79 26.81
N LYS A 28 21.89 -11.39 27.15
CA LYS A 28 21.36 -11.41 28.52
C LYS A 28 22.33 -12.07 29.50
N GLU A 29 22.80 -13.27 29.19
CA GLU A 29 23.74 -14.01 30.06
C GLU A 29 25.04 -13.22 30.28
N GLN A 30 25.56 -12.57 29.24
CA GLN A 30 26.78 -11.77 29.33
C GLN A 30 26.60 -10.52 30.21
N VAL A 31 25.45 -9.85 30.09
CA VAL A 31 25.10 -8.69 30.92
C VAL A 31 24.91 -9.09 32.37
N GLU A 32 24.19 -10.19 32.65
CA GLU A 32 23.98 -10.70 34.02
C GLU A 32 25.32 -11.02 34.69
N LYS A 33 26.21 -11.75 34.01
CA LYS A 33 27.54 -12.09 34.53
C LYS A 33 28.42 -10.86 34.77
N ALA A 34 28.38 -9.88 33.88
CA ALA A 34 29.13 -8.63 34.03
C ALA A 34 28.58 -7.78 35.20
N LEU A 35 27.26 -7.75 35.36
CA LEU A 35 26.59 -7.04 36.45
C LEU A 35 26.94 -7.67 37.80
N ASP A 36 26.88 -9.00 37.93
CA ASP A 36 27.28 -9.71 39.15
C ASP A 36 28.73 -9.43 39.54
N ALA A 37 29.64 -9.44 38.56
CA ALA A 37 31.04 -9.11 38.78
C ALA A 37 31.23 -7.64 39.20
N ALA A 38 30.53 -6.70 38.58
CA ALA A 38 30.58 -5.28 38.91
C ALA A 38 30.00 -4.97 40.30
N VAL A 39 28.93 -5.66 40.69
CA VAL A 39 28.33 -5.57 42.04
C VAL A 39 29.30 -6.15 43.08
N ALA A 40 29.86 -7.34 42.85
CA ALA A 40 30.82 -7.97 43.74
C ALA A 40 32.09 -7.12 43.94
N ALA A 41 32.62 -6.53 42.87
CA ALA A 41 33.79 -5.65 42.91
C ALA A 41 33.55 -4.34 43.71
N ARG A 42 32.28 -3.99 43.96
CA ARG A 42 31.89 -2.78 44.68
C ARG A 42 31.32 -3.04 46.08
N ALA A 43 31.40 -4.27 46.58
CA ALA A 43 30.99 -4.59 47.94
C ALA A 43 31.70 -3.67 48.96
N GLY A 44 30.95 -2.83 49.68
CA GLY A 44 31.48 -1.87 50.66
C GLY A 44 31.81 -0.47 50.12
N LEU A 45 31.57 -0.18 48.83
CA LEU A 45 31.71 1.16 48.25
C LEU A 45 30.38 1.97 48.30
N PRO A 46 30.41 3.31 48.13
CA PRO A 46 29.20 4.14 48.08
C PRO A 46 28.25 3.76 46.94
N ALA A 47 26.97 4.09 47.12
CA ALA A 47 25.90 3.87 46.14
C ALA A 47 26.26 4.49 44.77
N ALA A 48 26.07 3.71 43.71
CA ALA A 48 26.43 4.05 42.34
C ALA A 48 25.41 3.46 41.35
N LEU A 49 25.34 4.04 40.16
CA LEU A 49 24.59 3.47 39.04
C LEU A 49 25.54 2.64 38.18
N ILE A 50 25.22 1.37 37.96
CA ILE A 50 26.01 0.45 37.13
C ILE A 50 25.22 0.15 35.87
N ARG A 51 25.79 0.40 34.69
CA ARG A 51 25.23 0.06 33.39
C ARG A 51 26.17 -0.91 32.67
N CYS A 52 25.70 -2.13 32.46
CA CYS A 52 26.32 -3.10 31.57
C CYS A 52 25.48 -3.20 30.30
N GLU A 53 26.10 -3.08 29.13
CA GLU A 53 25.39 -3.15 27.85
C GLU A 53 26.09 -4.10 26.88
N ALA A 54 25.32 -4.89 26.13
CA ALA A 54 25.81 -5.78 25.08
C ALA A 54 25.12 -5.43 23.75
N GLN A 55 25.87 -5.49 22.65
CA GLN A 55 25.29 -5.34 21.32
C GLN A 55 24.77 -6.70 20.85
N VAL A 56 23.50 -6.76 20.44
CA VAL A 56 22.86 -7.97 19.94
C VAL A 56 22.36 -7.76 18.51
N PRO A 57 22.30 -8.80 17.65
CA PRO A 57 21.73 -8.66 16.31
C PRO A 57 20.24 -8.31 16.40
N ARG A 58 19.80 -7.36 15.57
CA ARG A 58 18.41 -6.88 15.58
C ARG A 58 17.50 -7.99 15.02
N THR A 59 16.76 -8.65 15.91
CA THR A 59 15.74 -9.65 15.55
C THR A 59 14.30 -9.13 15.73
N HIS A 60 14.13 -8.08 16.53
CA HIS A 60 12.84 -7.45 16.88
C HIS A 60 13.04 -5.94 17.09
N SER A 61 11.98 -5.12 16.95
CA SER A 61 12.01 -3.70 17.34
C SER A 61 12.04 -3.54 18.87
N ALA A 62 12.44 -2.36 19.38
CA ALA A 62 12.39 -2.08 20.82
C ALA A 62 10.97 -2.23 21.40
N LEU A 63 9.94 -1.83 20.64
CA LEU A 63 8.54 -2.02 21.00
C LEU A 63 8.13 -3.49 21.04
N ALA A 64 8.52 -4.28 20.03
CA ALA A 64 8.24 -5.72 19.98
C ALA A 64 8.96 -6.47 21.11
N TRP A 65 10.19 -6.06 21.46
CA TRP A 65 10.88 -6.56 22.63
C TRP A 65 10.10 -6.29 23.92
N LEU A 66 9.56 -5.07 24.08
CA LEU A 66 8.75 -4.69 25.25
C LEU A 66 7.46 -5.51 25.35
N GLN A 67 6.78 -5.73 24.22
CA GLN A 67 5.60 -6.61 24.14
C GLN A 67 5.93 -8.06 24.55
N ALA A 68 7.08 -8.58 24.12
CA ALA A 68 7.53 -9.92 24.50
C ALA A 68 7.83 -10.06 26.00
N GLN A 69 8.39 -9.01 26.64
CA GLN A 69 8.58 -9.00 28.10
C GLN A 69 7.24 -9.10 28.85
N ARG A 70 6.18 -8.51 28.28
CA ARG A 70 4.83 -8.54 28.86
C ARG A 70 4.10 -9.87 28.64
N ALA A 71 4.34 -10.56 27.52
CA ALA A 71 3.72 -11.85 27.22
C ALA A 71 4.28 -13.01 28.08
N GLY A 72 5.57 -12.96 28.42
CA GLY A 72 6.27 -14.00 29.19
C GLY A 72 5.85 -14.11 30.67
N THR A 73 5.15 -13.12 31.23
CA THR A 73 4.68 -13.10 32.62
C THR A 73 3.33 -13.80 32.84
N SER A 74 2.76 -14.45 31.82
CA SER A 74 1.44 -15.12 31.87
C SER A 74 1.47 -16.59 32.36
N GLY A 75 2.65 -17.13 32.70
CA GLY A 75 2.81 -18.46 33.30
C GLY A 75 2.52 -18.49 34.81
N ALA A 76 2.30 -19.69 35.37
CA ALA A 76 1.76 -20.00 36.71
C ALA A 76 2.51 -19.44 37.96
N ALA A 77 3.45 -18.50 37.78
CA ALA A 77 4.11 -17.74 38.83
C ALA A 77 4.25 -16.26 38.42
N ALA A 78 3.17 -15.65 37.93
CA ALA A 78 3.13 -14.23 37.63
C ALA A 78 3.37 -13.41 38.93
N PRO A 79 4.33 -12.46 38.96
CA PRO A 79 4.45 -11.55 40.08
C PRO A 79 3.13 -10.79 40.27
N SER A 80 2.74 -10.55 41.52
CA SER A 80 1.43 -10.00 41.89
C SER A 80 1.15 -8.58 41.38
N ARG A 81 2.13 -7.91 40.75
CA ARG A 81 2.01 -6.59 40.09
C ARG A 81 3.01 -6.47 38.92
N PRO A 82 2.61 -5.84 37.79
CA PRO A 82 3.53 -5.55 36.69
C PRO A 82 4.60 -4.53 37.12
N ALA A 83 5.84 -4.69 36.65
CA ALA A 83 6.87 -3.66 36.81
C ALA A 83 6.53 -2.42 35.95
N PRO A 84 6.97 -1.21 36.30
CA PRO A 84 6.74 -0.04 35.46
C PRO A 84 7.41 -0.24 34.10
N THR A 85 6.72 0.14 33.02
CA THR A 85 7.23 0.03 31.66
C THR A 85 7.16 1.37 30.95
N LEU A 86 8.11 1.59 30.05
CA LEU A 86 8.26 2.86 29.35
C LEU A 86 8.63 2.60 27.89
N TYR A 87 8.14 3.44 26.99
CA TYR A 87 8.60 3.48 25.61
C TYR A 87 8.68 4.93 25.12
N PHE A 88 9.75 5.25 24.41
CA PHE A 88 9.96 6.52 23.73
C PHE A 88 10.57 6.25 22.36
N SER A 89 9.87 6.65 21.30
CA SER A 89 10.39 6.66 19.93
C SER A 89 10.44 8.09 19.40
N PRO A 90 11.58 8.56 18.88
CA PRO A 90 11.68 9.90 18.29
C PRO A 90 10.92 9.98 16.96
N ARG A 91 10.70 11.20 16.48
CA ARG A 91 10.08 11.49 15.18
C ARG A 91 11.13 11.63 14.07
N LEU A 92 11.01 10.86 13.00
CA LEU A 92 11.87 11.00 11.81
C LEU A 92 11.61 12.37 11.14
N SER A 93 12.65 13.21 11.02
CA SER A 93 12.50 14.60 10.59
C SER A 93 12.38 14.72 9.05
N PRO A 94 11.44 15.53 8.52
CA PRO A 94 11.25 15.67 7.08
C PRO A 94 12.23 16.69 6.49
N GLY A 95 13.41 16.26 6.01
CA GLY A 95 14.35 17.14 5.31
C GLY A 95 15.45 16.40 4.55
N PRO A 96 15.92 16.93 3.40
CA PRO A 96 16.97 16.32 2.57
C PRO A 96 18.39 16.37 3.19
N ASP A 97 18.59 17.14 4.26
CA ASP A 97 19.87 17.23 5.01
C ASP A 97 19.94 16.26 6.22
N SER A 98 19.07 15.25 6.27
CA SER A 98 18.97 14.29 7.38
C SER A 98 20.24 13.45 7.61
N ALA A 99 21.10 13.29 6.60
CA ALA A 99 22.32 12.50 6.70
C ALA A 99 23.36 13.12 7.66
N GLY A 100 23.46 14.45 7.73
CA GLY A 100 24.41 15.15 8.63
C GLY A 100 23.95 15.18 10.09
N ALA A 101 22.64 15.28 10.32
CA ALA A 101 22.04 15.24 11.66
C ALA A 101 21.96 13.80 12.23
N ALA A 102 21.78 12.79 11.38
CA ALA A 102 21.79 11.38 11.77
C ALA A 102 23.14 10.92 12.33
N ALA A 103 24.26 11.45 11.81
CA ALA A 103 25.61 11.14 12.30
C ALA A 103 25.86 11.65 13.73
N ALA A 104 25.42 12.88 14.05
CA ALA A 104 25.50 13.43 15.41
C ALA A 104 24.52 12.76 16.38
N ALA A 105 23.30 12.41 15.91
CA ALA A 105 22.29 11.67 16.67
C ALA A 105 22.71 10.22 17.00
N CYS A 106 23.59 9.62 16.19
CA CYS A 106 24.13 8.28 16.37
C CYS A 106 25.11 8.18 17.55
N GLU A 107 25.92 9.22 17.80
CA GLU A 107 26.84 9.28 18.94
C GLU A 107 26.11 9.56 20.27
N GLU A 108 24.95 10.23 20.23
CA GLU A 108 24.16 10.60 21.42
C GLU A 108 23.01 9.62 21.77
N GLY A 109 22.81 8.57 20.96
CA GLY A 109 21.85 7.49 21.23
C GLY A 109 20.38 7.81 20.96
N ALA A 110 20.08 8.77 20.07
CA ALA A 110 18.74 9.30 19.82
C ALA A 110 17.84 8.42 18.92
N GLY A 111 17.60 7.15 19.28
CA GLY A 111 16.61 6.28 18.64
C GLY A 111 15.60 5.71 19.65
N ALA A 112 14.77 4.75 19.25
CA ALA A 112 13.72 4.20 20.10
C ALA A 112 14.28 3.49 21.35
N VAL A 113 13.65 3.74 22.50
CA VAL A 113 14.01 3.20 23.81
C VAL A 113 12.79 2.53 24.43
N ALA A 114 12.96 1.27 24.84
CA ALA A 114 12.00 0.52 25.63
C ALA A 114 12.62 0.14 26.98
N GLY A 115 11.88 0.31 28.07
CA GLY A 115 12.36 0.10 29.43
C GLY A 115 11.39 -0.72 30.29
N VAL A 116 11.93 -1.58 31.14
CA VAL A 116 11.19 -2.34 32.16
C VAL A 116 11.84 -2.16 33.53
N GLY A 117 11.02 -1.95 34.55
CA GLY A 117 11.47 -1.68 35.92
C GLY A 117 12.00 -0.27 36.09
N ALA A 118 12.34 0.10 37.33
CA ALA A 118 12.94 1.39 37.65
C ALA A 118 14.16 1.21 38.57
N ALA A 119 15.35 1.54 38.08
CA ALA A 119 16.56 1.67 38.88
C ALA A 119 16.56 2.96 39.70
N ALA A 120 15.89 4.00 39.19
CA ALA A 120 15.55 5.22 39.89
C ALA A 120 14.17 5.69 39.42
N LEU A 121 13.34 6.20 40.33
CA LEU A 121 12.01 6.72 40.06
C LEU A 121 11.84 8.05 40.78
N TRP A 122 11.45 9.08 40.05
CA TRP A 122 11.06 10.37 40.58
C TRP A 122 9.59 10.59 40.30
N ARG A 123 8.84 10.92 41.34
CA ARG A 123 7.42 11.21 41.24
C ARG A 123 7.09 12.41 42.10
N GLY A 124 6.48 13.41 41.50
CA GLY A 124 6.12 14.65 42.17
C GLY A 124 4.82 14.52 42.97
N ALA A 125 4.83 15.04 44.19
CA ALA A 125 3.62 15.14 45.02
C ALA A 125 2.71 16.30 44.54
N PRO A 126 1.41 16.30 44.90
CA PRO A 126 0.53 17.44 44.61
C PRO A 126 1.15 18.78 45.05
N GLY A 127 1.23 19.75 44.14
CA GLY A 127 1.84 21.05 44.38
C GLY A 127 3.36 21.13 44.11
N GLU A 128 4.03 20.01 43.81
CA GLU A 128 5.44 20.03 43.36
C GLU A 128 5.52 20.20 41.84
N ALA A 129 6.15 21.29 41.36
CA ALA A 129 6.41 21.48 39.94
C ALA A 129 7.71 20.77 39.49
N LEU A 130 7.81 20.47 38.20
CA LEU A 130 9.06 20.02 37.58
C LEU A 130 10.01 21.22 37.42
N ASP A 131 10.69 21.59 38.51
CA ASP A 131 11.58 22.73 38.57
C ASP A 131 13.07 22.37 38.36
N ALA A 132 13.94 23.39 38.37
CA ALA A 132 15.38 23.20 38.21
C ALA A 132 15.99 22.28 39.27
N ALA A 133 15.48 22.28 40.51
CA ALA A 133 16.01 21.42 41.56
C ALA A 133 15.68 19.94 41.30
N ARG A 134 14.47 19.64 40.81
CA ARG A 134 14.06 18.28 40.45
C ARG A 134 14.82 17.78 39.22
N LEU A 135 14.98 18.62 38.20
CA LEU A 135 15.74 18.29 36.98
C LEU A 135 17.23 18.05 37.29
N HIS A 136 17.87 18.91 38.09
CA HIS A 136 19.24 18.67 38.58
C HIS A 136 19.34 17.38 39.41
N GLY A 137 18.31 17.08 40.21
CA GLY A 137 18.21 15.85 40.98
C GLY A 137 18.10 14.58 40.14
N MET A 138 17.65 14.68 38.87
CA MET A 138 17.69 13.60 37.89
C MET A 138 19.05 13.54 37.18
N GLN A 139 19.55 14.71 36.76
CA GLN A 139 20.82 14.84 36.04
C GLN A 139 22.05 14.41 36.85
N ARG A 140 22.00 14.37 38.19
CA ARG A 140 23.08 13.77 39.00
C ARG A 140 23.34 12.28 38.70
N PHE A 141 22.39 11.59 38.07
CA PHE A 141 22.53 10.20 37.63
C PHE A 141 22.94 10.09 36.15
N THR A 142 22.93 11.21 35.43
CA THR A 142 23.33 11.27 34.02
C THR A 142 24.73 11.90 33.93
N SER A 143 25.55 11.45 32.99
CA SER A 143 26.92 11.95 32.84
C SER A 143 27.26 12.10 31.37
N ALA A 144 28.07 13.09 31.03
CA ALA A 144 28.60 13.25 29.68
C ALA A 144 29.44 12.04 29.24
N ALA A 145 30.08 11.36 30.18
CA ALA A 145 30.82 10.11 29.93
C ALA A 145 29.90 8.88 29.78
N ALA A 146 28.59 9.02 30.05
CA ALA A 146 27.58 7.97 29.99
C ALA A 146 26.32 8.44 29.25
N PRO A 147 26.41 8.77 27.95
CA PRO A 147 25.33 9.43 27.20
C PRO A 147 24.04 8.60 27.11
N ARG A 148 24.13 7.27 27.27
CA ARG A 148 22.99 6.36 27.21
C ARG A 148 22.20 6.23 28.52
N VAL A 149 22.72 6.77 29.63
CA VAL A 149 21.97 6.84 30.89
C VAL A 149 21.05 8.06 30.85
N ARG A 150 19.75 7.80 30.83
CA ARG A 150 18.72 8.82 30.63
C ARG A 150 17.58 8.63 31.61
N ALA A 151 17.04 9.72 32.15
CA ALA A 151 15.79 9.72 32.90
C ALA A 151 14.65 10.01 31.91
N LEU A 152 13.70 9.09 31.77
CA LEU A 152 12.59 9.17 30.80
C LEU A 152 11.25 9.27 31.52
N GLY A 153 10.34 10.07 30.99
CA GLY A 153 9.02 10.25 31.58
C GLY A 153 8.33 11.54 31.14
N GLY A 154 7.36 11.99 31.92
CA GLY A 154 6.58 13.18 31.59
C GLY A 154 6.08 13.95 32.79
N SER A 155 5.51 15.11 32.52
CA SER A 155 4.92 15.99 33.51
C SER A 155 3.56 16.51 33.06
N ARG A 156 2.78 16.99 34.03
CA ARG A 156 1.46 17.53 33.76
C ARG A 156 1.52 18.83 32.94
N PHE A 157 0.44 19.09 32.21
CA PHE A 157 0.20 20.34 31.50
C PHE A 157 0.22 21.55 32.46
N ASP A 158 -0.51 21.45 33.57
CA ASP A 158 -0.59 22.49 34.59
C ASP A 158 -0.23 21.93 35.96
N ALA A 159 0.88 22.41 36.53
CA ALA A 159 1.37 22.02 37.85
C ALA A 159 0.68 22.75 39.02
N GLN A 160 -0.03 23.85 38.75
CA GLN A 160 -0.75 24.64 39.75
C GLN A 160 -2.18 24.13 39.96
N ARG A 161 -2.75 23.42 38.98
CA ARG A 161 -4.07 22.80 39.10
C ARG A 161 -4.04 21.55 39.98
N GLY A 162 -5.05 21.38 40.83
CA GLY A 162 -5.19 20.21 41.71
C GLY A 162 -5.18 18.87 40.95
N LEU A 163 -4.58 17.85 41.57
CA LEU A 163 -4.43 16.51 41.00
C LEU A 163 -5.76 15.75 41.04
N SER A 164 -6.35 15.40 39.89
CA SER A 164 -7.57 14.58 39.88
C SER A 164 -7.28 13.09 40.21
N PRO A 165 -8.26 12.33 40.72
CA PRO A 165 -8.06 10.95 41.15
C PRO A 165 -7.46 10.03 40.08
N GLU A 166 -7.87 10.18 38.82
CA GLU A 166 -7.36 9.38 37.70
C GLU A 166 -5.88 9.64 37.37
N TRP A 167 -5.33 10.79 37.76
CA TRP A 167 -3.91 11.12 37.60
C TRP A 167 -3.10 10.90 38.88
N ALA A 168 -3.73 10.48 39.98
CA ALA A 168 -3.07 10.27 41.27
C ALA A 168 -1.84 9.37 41.13
N ALA A 169 -1.97 8.30 40.33
CA ALA A 169 -0.91 7.34 40.01
C ALA A 169 0.31 7.97 39.32
N PHE A 170 0.15 9.02 38.54
CA PHE A 170 1.25 9.67 37.81
C PHE A 170 1.88 10.84 38.59
N GLY A 171 1.20 11.36 39.63
CA GLY A 171 1.67 12.54 40.36
C GLY A 171 1.77 13.79 39.47
N THR A 172 2.56 14.78 39.90
CA THR A 172 2.75 16.01 39.11
C THR A 172 3.73 15.88 37.95
N PHE A 173 4.69 14.97 38.12
CA PHE A 173 5.60 14.46 37.10
C PHE A 173 5.99 13.04 37.49
N THR A 174 6.36 12.22 36.51
CA THR A 174 6.96 10.90 36.72
C THR A 174 8.09 10.70 35.73
N PHE A 175 9.29 10.44 36.24
CA PHE A 175 10.48 10.07 35.46
C PHE A 175 11.13 8.83 36.06
N LEU A 176 11.70 7.97 35.22
CA LEU A 176 12.45 6.80 35.68
C LEU A 176 13.70 6.55 34.83
N ILE A 177 14.70 5.92 35.45
CA ILE A 177 15.77 5.23 34.74
C ILE A 177 15.40 3.75 34.73
N PRO A 178 15.22 3.11 33.56
CA PRO A 178 14.77 1.73 33.52
C PRO A 178 15.83 0.77 34.10
N SER A 179 15.39 -0.30 34.76
CA SER A 179 16.30 -1.35 35.24
C SER A 179 16.85 -2.19 34.10
N VAL A 180 16.04 -2.42 33.07
CA VAL A 180 16.43 -3.08 31.81
C VAL A 180 15.98 -2.22 30.65
N GLU A 181 16.89 -1.92 29.73
CA GLU A 181 16.66 -1.06 28.57
C GLU A 181 17.01 -1.80 27.27
N ALA A 182 16.12 -1.74 26.29
CA ALA A 182 16.42 -2.05 24.90
C ALA A 182 16.38 -0.76 24.09
N ALA A 183 17.44 -0.48 23.31
CA ALA A 183 17.55 0.74 22.52
C ALA A 183 18.03 0.44 21.10
N VAL A 184 17.48 1.17 20.12
CA VAL A 184 17.88 1.16 18.71
C VAL A 184 18.47 2.52 18.37
N THR A 185 19.42 2.59 17.43
CA THR A 185 20.00 3.88 16.97
C THR A 185 19.24 4.44 15.77
N LEU A 186 19.17 5.77 15.65
CA LEU A 186 18.43 6.44 14.57
C LEU A 186 18.92 6.05 13.16
N ALA A 187 20.22 5.85 12.97
CA ALA A 187 20.75 5.39 11.67
C ALA A 187 20.26 4.00 11.30
N GLN A 188 20.09 3.10 12.29
CA GLN A 188 19.50 1.78 12.06
C GLN A 188 17.99 1.85 11.82
N GLU A 189 17.28 2.85 12.37
CA GLU A 189 15.86 3.09 12.05
C GLU A 189 15.69 3.63 10.63
N LEU A 190 16.58 4.52 10.17
CA LEU A 190 16.56 5.06 8.81
C LEU A 190 16.99 4.05 7.75
N LEU A 191 18.05 3.27 8.00
CA LEU A 191 18.47 2.17 7.12
C LEU A 191 17.37 1.11 7.00
N ASP A 192 16.63 0.86 8.08
CA ASP A 192 15.49 -0.04 8.06
C ASP A 192 14.24 0.61 7.45
N GLU A 193 14.03 1.93 7.43
CA GLU A 193 12.97 2.50 6.56
C GLU A 193 13.33 2.39 5.07
N GLU A 194 14.62 2.51 4.72
CA GLU A 194 15.11 2.32 3.34
C GLU A 194 15.14 0.83 2.93
N SER A 195 15.21 -0.12 3.88
CA SER A 195 15.25 -1.57 3.61
C SER A 195 13.98 -2.34 4.03
N ALA A 196 13.10 -1.74 4.84
CA ALA A 196 11.71 -2.15 5.08
C ALA A 196 10.76 -1.52 4.06
N GLU A 197 11.23 -1.39 2.81
CA GLU A 197 10.36 -1.47 1.63
C GLU A 197 9.78 -2.91 1.48
N GLY A 198 10.19 -3.86 2.32
CA GLY A 198 9.59 -5.18 2.51
C GLY A 198 8.62 -5.28 3.70
N GLU A 199 7.40 -5.73 3.41
CA GLU A 199 6.40 -6.31 4.33
C GLU A 199 6.20 -5.65 5.71
N ALA A 200 5.40 -4.57 5.76
CA ALA A 200 4.56 -4.36 6.94
C ALA A 200 3.43 -5.41 6.92
N ALA A 201 3.52 -6.42 7.78
CA ALA A 201 2.48 -7.43 7.96
C ALA A 201 1.09 -6.77 8.18
N PRO A 202 -0.01 -7.32 7.62
CA PRO A 202 -1.35 -6.79 7.84
C PRO A 202 -1.80 -7.12 9.28
N CYS A 203 -1.36 -6.32 10.25
CA CYS A 203 -1.92 -6.34 11.59
C CYS A 203 -3.25 -5.59 11.61
N THR A 204 -4.32 -6.29 11.21
CA THR A 204 -5.65 -6.06 11.80
C THR A 204 -6.14 -7.36 12.43
N PRO A 205 -5.97 -7.48 13.74
CA PRO A 205 -7.10 -7.81 14.59
C PRO A 205 -7.39 -6.64 15.52
N SER A 206 -8.66 -6.27 15.62
CA SER A 206 -9.21 -5.53 16.76
C SER A 206 -8.54 -6.04 18.05
N LEU A 207 -7.89 -5.15 18.81
CA LEU A 207 -7.17 -5.49 20.05
C LEU A 207 -8.07 -5.86 21.23
N LEU A 208 -9.37 -6.00 20.97
CA LEU A 208 -10.37 -6.40 21.94
C LEU A 208 -10.98 -7.73 21.51
N ASP A 209 -10.97 -8.71 22.42
CA ASP A 209 -11.83 -9.88 22.34
C ASP A 209 -13.30 -9.40 22.29
N PRO A 210 -14.03 -9.63 21.18
CA PRO A 210 -15.33 -9.00 20.92
C PRO A 210 -16.46 -9.37 21.89
N GLY A 211 -16.21 -10.25 22.86
CA GLY A 211 -17.16 -10.65 23.90
C GLY A 211 -17.23 -9.72 25.11
N THR A 212 -16.33 -8.75 25.27
CA THR A 212 -16.19 -8.08 26.57
C THR A 212 -16.55 -6.60 26.64
N ALA A 213 -16.93 -5.87 25.59
CA ALA A 213 -17.45 -4.49 25.77
C ALA A 213 -18.94 -4.48 26.16
N LEU A 214 -19.24 -4.24 27.45
CA LEU A 214 -20.59 -4.00 27.96
C LEU A 214 -20.96 -2.58 27.57
N GLU A 215 -22.09 -2.46 26.89
CA GLU A 215 -22.76 -1.23 26.49
C GLU A 215 -22.82 -0.23 27.64
N ASN A 216 -21.89 0.73 27.62
CA ASN A 216 -22.03 2.04 28.24
C ASN A 216 -21.05 2.98 27.51
N TYR A 217 -21.34 3.25 26.23
CA TYR A 217 -20.96 4.54 25.65
C TYR A 217 -21.77 5.58 26.43
N ILE A 218 -21.26 6.00 27.59
CA ILE A 218 -21.83 7.16 28.27
C ILE A 218 -21.51 8.31 27.32
N ALA A 219 -22.49 8.70 26.51
CA ALA A 219 -22.54 9.96 25.79
C ALA A 219 -22.62 11.13 26.79
N GLY A 220 -21.76 11.12 27.82
CA GLY A 220 -21.63 12.16 28.84
C GLY A 220 -20.80 13.35 28.37
N GLY A 221 -20.46 13.39 27.09
CA GLY A 221 -19.80 14.53 26.44
C GLY A 221 -20.73 15.40 25.60
N GLN A 222 -22.05 15.18 25.61
CA GLN A 222 -23.04 16.13 25.08
C GLN A 222 -23.45 17.20 26.11
N GLN A 223 -22.54 17.53 27.02
CA GLN A 223 -22.54 18.82 27.70
C GLN A 223 -21.15 19.39 27.51
N GLY A 224 -21.06 20.60 26.96
CA GLY A 224 -19.80 21.31 27.06
C GLY A 224 -19.42 22.25 25.94
N LEU A 225 -19.34 21.91 24.65
CA LEU A 225 -18.75 22.88 23.70
C LEU A 225 -19.70 24.04 23.37
N ASP A 226 -20.99 23.77 23.17
CA ASP A 226 -21.97 24.83 22.96
C ASP A 226 -22.17 25.66 24.26
N ASP A 227 -22.22 25.03 25.42
CA ASP A 227 -22.26 25.72 26.73
C ASP A 227 -20.97 26.51 27.02
N LEU A 228 -19.80 26.01 26.60
CA LEU A 228 -18.50 26.67 26.73
C LEU A 228 -18.37 27.84 25.76
N LEU A 229 -18.94 27.72 24.57
CA LEU A 229 -18.98 28.78 23.56
C LEU A 229 -20.01 29.86 23.92
N GLU A 230 -21.17 29.49 24.47
CA GLU A 230 -22.12 30.43 25.09
C GLU A 230 -21.51 31.12 26.33
N ALA A 231 -20.77 30.38 27.17
CA ALA A 231 -20.01 30.98 28.28
C ALA A 231 -18.91 31.93 27.78
N LEU A 232 -18.26 31.62 26.66
CA LEU A 232 -17.30 32.48 25.95
C LEU A 232 -17.96 33.75 25.38
N GLU A 233 -19.21 33.67 24.90
CA GLU A 233 -20.02 34.82 24.47
C GLU A 233 -20.42 35.73 25.65
N GLY A 234 -20.53 35.19 26.86
CA GLY A 234 -20.84 35.93 28.10
C GLY A 234 -19.64 36.51 28.86
N THR A 235 -18.42 36.06 28.57
CA THR A 235 -17.15 36.61 29.12
C THR A 235 -16.62 37.78 28.28
N PRO A 236 -15.89 38.76 28.86
CA PRO A 236 -15.38 39.90 28.10
C PRO A 236 -14.53 39.41 26.91
N ALA A 237 -14.95 39.83 25.71
CA ALA A 237 -14.55 39.28 24.42
C ALA A 237 -13.04 39.03 24.26
N LEU A 238 -12.69 37.96 23.52
CA LEU A 238 -11.42 37.85 22.79
C LEU A 238 -11.11 39.22 22.14
N GLY A 239 -10.16 39.98 22.71
CA GLY A 239 -9.95 41.39 22.38
C GLY A 239 -9.97 42.40 23.56
N ALA A 240 -10.36 42.02 24.78
CA ALA A 240 -10.29 42.88 25.97
C ALA A 240 -8.91 42.81 26.68
N PRO A 241 -8.36 43.94 27.17
CA PRO A 241 -7.05 43.97 27.82
C PRO A 241 -7.03 43.16 29.13
N ALA A 242 -6.03 42.30 29.29
CA ALA A 242 -5.82 41.52 30.52
C ALA A 242 -5.45 42.43 31.70
N THR A 243 -6.07 42.20 32.87
CA THR A 243 -5.72 42.91 34.12
C THR A 243 -4.38 42.39 34.65
N GLY A 244 -3.42 43.31 34.82
CA GLY A 244 -2.01 43.00 35.06
C GLY A 244 -1.70 42.26 36.37
N GLY A 245 -0.93 41.18 36.21
CA GLY A 245 -0.05 40.61 37.24
C GLY A 245 1.41 40.90 36.88
N ASP A 246 2.25 41.03 37.90
CA ASP A 246 3.69 41.35 37.80
C ASP A 246 4.46 40.20 37.10
N CYS A 247 4.69 40.29 35.79
CA CYS A 247 5.41 39.29 35.00
C CYS A 247 6.93 39.40 35.20
N GLY A 248 7.55 38.34 35.71
CA GLY A 248 9.01 38.21 35.76
C GLY A 248 9.63 38.34 34.36
N THR A 249 10.79 39.02 34.29
CA THR A 249 11.54 39.50 33.10
C THR A 249 11.88 38.51 31.96
N ARG A 250 11.26 37.33 31.86
CA ARG A 250 11.58 36.28 30.86
C ARG A 250 10.37 35.75 30.05
N ASP A 251 9.16 36.28 30.26
CA ASP A 251 7.97 35.84 29.52
C ASP A 251 7.78 36.64 28.19
N PRO A 252 7.69 35.98 27.02
CA PRO A 252 7.40 36.63 25.73
C PRO A 252 6.02 37.31 25.64
N ASP A 253 5.13 37.12 26.62
CA ASP A 253 3.81 37.75 26.70
C ASP A 253 3.76 38.98 27.65
N CYS A 254 4.90 39.50 28.12
CA CYS A 254 4.92 40.61 29.09
C CYS A 254 4.47 41.95 28.45
N GLY A 255 3.18 42.24 28.60
CA GLY A 255 2.48 43.47 28.20
C GLY A 255 0.97 43.22 28.29
N ALA A 256 0.17 44.20 28.71
CA ALA A 256 -1.29 44.09 28.86
C ALA A 256 -2.00 43.90 27.51
N ALA A 257 -1.80 42.75 26.87
CA ALA A 257 -2.37 42.39 25.59
C ALA A 257 -3.68 41.63 25.79
N ALA A 258 -4.61 41.84 24.86
CA ALA A 258 -5.88 41.14 24.87
C ALA A 258 -5.75 39.66 24.52
N LEU A 259 -6.59 38.81 25.12
CA LEU A 259 -6.65 37.38 24.80
C LEU A 259 -6.92 37.19 23.29
N SER A 260 -5.98 36.54 22.61
CA SER A 260 -5.95 36.40 21.14
C SER A 260 -6.21 34.98 20.65
N LYS A 261 -5.92 33.98 21.49
CA LYS A 261 -6.14 32.56 21.23
C LYS A 261 -6.31 31.81 22.56
N VAL A 262 -7.21 30.84 22.62
CA VAL A 262 -7.29 29.84 23.71
C VAL A 262 -7.52 28.47 23.11
N VAL A 263 -6.89 27.42 23.64
CA VAL A 263 -7.00 26.06 23.09
C VAL A 263 -7.82 25.21 24.05
N LEU A 264 -9.07 24.94 23.72
CA LEU A 264 -9.97 24.11 24.53
C LEU A 264 -9.74 22.63 24.22
N ALA A 265 -9.80 21.79 25.24
CA ALA A 265 -9.69 20.35 25.12
C ALA A 265 -11.02 19.63 25.39
N ARG A 266 -11.19 18.48 24.73
CA ARG A 266 -12.23 17.50 24.98
C ARG A 266 -11.62 16.25 25.60
N ARG A 267 -12.27 15.73 26.63
CA ARG A 267 -12.05 14.38 27.17
C ARG A 267 -13.22 13.48 26.75
N SER A 268 -12.93 12.42 26.02
CA SER A 268 -13.91 11.37 25.68
C SER A 268 -13.62 10.13 26.52
N GLU A 269 -14.59 9.65 27.27
CA GLU A 269 -14.42 8.52 28.20
C GLU A 269 -15.07 7.25 27.64
N LEU A 270 -14.30 6.17 27.59
CA LEU A 270 -14.71 4.84 27.17
C LEU A 270 -14.53 3.89 28.34
N ARG A 271 -15.48 2.96 28.50
CA ARG A 271 -15.36 1.86 29.46
C ARG A 271 -15.26 0.56 28.68
N LEU A 272 -14.11 -0.09 28.77
CA LEU A 272 -13.86 -1.37 28.15
C LEU A 272 -14.03 -2.43 29.23
N SER A 273 -14.97 -3.34 29.07
CA SER A 273 -14.95 -4.56 29.88
C SER A 273 -14.02 -5.56 29.17
N GLY A 274 -13.25 -6.33 29.95
CA GLY A 274 -12.08 -7.06 29.46
C GLY A 274 -10.78 -6.25 29.50
N GLY A 275 -9.64 -6.96 29.45
CA GLY A 275 -8.31 -6.33 29.46
C GLY A 275 -7.94 -5.80 28.08
N ALA A 276 -7.96 -4.47 27.89
CA ALA A 276 -7.34 -3.84 26.74
C ALA A 276 -5.82 -3.76 26.97
N ASP A 277 -5.00 -4.05 25.95
CA ASP A 277 -3.55 -3.89 26.01
C ASP A 277 -3.13 -2.50 25.47
N PRO A 278 -2.77 -1.53 26.35
CA PRO A 278 -2.38 -0.19 25.91
C PRO A 278 -1.14 -0.19 25.02
N LEU A 279 -0.23 -1.16 25.22
CA LEU A 279 1.02 -1.25 24.46
C LEU A 279 0.76 -1.71 23.03
N ALA A 280 -0.20 -2.61 22.85
CA ALA A 280 -0.62 -3.05 21.52
C ALA A 280 -1.36 -1.94 20.75
N LEU A 281 -2.13 -1.09 21.45
CA LEU A 281 -2.72 0.11 20.85
C LEU A 281 -1.64 1.05 20.34
N LEU A 282 -0.60 1.30 21.15
CA LEU A 282 0.52 2.14 20.74
C LEU A 282 1.25 1.58 19.51
N ALA A 283 1.50 0.27 19.47
CA ALA A 283 2.09 -0.39 18.31
C ALA A 283 1.27 -0.18 17.03
N SER A 284 -0.06 -0.30 17.15
CA SER A 284 -0.98 -0.07 16.03
C SER A 284 -0.96 1.38 15.56
N LEU A 285 -0.88 2.35 16.48
CA LEU A 285 -0.80 3.77 16.15
C LEU A 285 0.54 4.14 15.51
N GLN A 286 1.66 3.58 16.01
CA GLN A 286 2.99 3.84 15.48
C GLN A 286 3.16 3.26 14.07
N ALA A 287 2.65 2.05 13.81
CA ALA A 287 2.68 1.45 12.47
C ALA A 287 1.95 2.31 11.42
N ARG A 288 0.88 3.00 11.82
CA ARG A 288 0.11 3.90 10.95
C ARG A 288 0.72 5.30 10.80
N ASN A 289 1.54 5.71 11.78
CA ASN A 289 2.15 7.04 11.84
C ASN A 289 3.66 6.92 12.15
N PRO A 290 4.48 6.37 11.23
CA PRO A 290 5.92 6.16 11.47
C PRO A 290 6.67 7.49 11.69
N ARG A 291 6.11 8.60 11.19
CA ARG A 291 6.64 9.96 11.35
C ARG A 291 6.04 10.71 12.55
N ALA A 292 5.64 10.01 13.61
CA ALA A 292 5.20 10.60 14.87
C ALA A 292 6.04 10.05 16.03
N TYR A 293 6.18 10.83 17.10
CA TYR A 293 6.68 10.31 18.37
C TYR A 293 5.71 9.27 18.92
N ALA A 294 6.22 8.14 19.40
CA ALA A 294 5.44 7.15 20.13
C ALA A 294 5.90 7.12 21.59
N LEU A 295 4.99 7.43 22.50
CA LEU A 295 5.25 7.66 23.92
C LEU A 295 4.41 6.69 24.75
N PHE A 296 5.00 6.07 25.77
CA PHE A 296 4.34 5.14 26.68
C PHE A 296 4.91 5.24 28.09
N LEU A 297 4.04 5.23 29.08
CA LEU A 297 4.39 5.01 30.48
C LEU A 297 3.27 4.22 31.16
N GLU A 298 3.60 3.05 31.70
CA GLU A 298 2.72 2.22 32.52
C GLU A 298 3.35 2.03 33.91
N LEU A 299 2.54 2.15 34.95
CA LEU A 299 2.96 2.09 36.35
C LEU A 299 2.60 0.75 36.98
N GLU A 300 3.10 0.49 38.18
CA GLU A 300 2.89 -0.79 38.90
C GLU A 300 1.41 -1.12 39.19
N GLY A 301 0.54 -0.10 39.24
CA GLY A 301 -0.90 -0.27 39.43
C GLY A 301 -1.66 -0.64 38.14
N GLY A 302 -0.98 -0.66 36.99
CA GLY A 302 -1.57 -0.91 35.68
C GLY A 302 -2.15 0.33 35.00
N GLU A 303 -2.06 1.52 35.62
CA GLU A 303 -2.37 2.77 34.96
C GLU A 303 -1.35 3.05 33.85
N ALA A 304 -1.83 3.35 32.64
CA ALA A 304 -0.98 3.59 31.49
C ALA A 304 -1.36 4.88 30.76
N PHE A 305 -0.36 5.63 30.33
CA PHE A 305 -0.50 6.79 29.46
C PHE A 305 0.27 6.56 28.17
N LEU A 306 -0.37 6.81 27.03
CA LEU A 306 0.26 6.73 25.73
C LEU A 306 -0.06 7.94 24.86
N SER A 307 0.83 8.26 23.92
CA SER A 307 0.66 9.34 22.95
C SER A 307 1.38 9.02 21.65
N CYS A 308 0.72 9.34 20.52
CA CYS A 308 1.30 9.30 19.18
C CYS A 308 1.30 10.71 18.58
N THR A 309 2.32 11.50 18.92
CA THR A 309 2.32 12.96 18.73
C THR A 309 3.23 13.41 17.58
N PRO A 310 2.79 14.37 16.72
CA PRO A 310 3.70 15.01 15.78
C PRO A 310 4.64 16.02 16.42
N GLU A 311 4.35 16.55 17.61
CA GLU A 311 4.89 17.84 18.05
C GLU A 311 6.10 17.67 18.98
N ARG A 312 7.27 18.15 18.53
CA ARG A 312 8.45 18.32 19.38
C ARG A 312 8.30 19.60 20.19
N LEU A 313 8.50 19.51 21.51
CA LEU A 313 8.66 20.69 22.36
C LEU A 313 10.07 21.25 22.20
N TYR A 314 11.11 20.44 22.45
CA TYR A 314 12.48 20.75 22.09
C TYR A 314 13.36 19.50 22.03
N SER A 315 14.48 19.62 21.31
CA SER A 315 15.60 18.69 21.36
C SER A 315 16.88 19.48 21.63
N ARG A 316 17.75 18.97 22.51
CA ARG A 316 19.01 19.58 22.91
C ARG A 316 20.15 18.59 22.75
N SER A 317 21.23 19.03 22.11
CA SER A 317 22.52 18.34 22.01
C SER A 317 23.62 19.31 22.43
N GLY A 318 24.27 19.05 23.56
CA GLY A 318 25.13 19.99 24.25
C GLY A 318 24.40 21.32 24.51
N ARG A 319 24.84 22.38 23.82
CA ARG A 319 24.22 23.71 23.84
C ARG A 319 23.37 24.03 22.61
N SER A 320 23.37 23.15 21.61
CA SER A 320 22.50 23.28 20.44
C SER A 320 21.08 22.87 20.85
N VAL A 321 20.08 23.68 20.49
CA VAL A 321 18.67 23.39 20.73
C VAL A 321 17.87 23.55 19.46
N ALA A 322 16.87 22.70 19.27
CA ALA A 322 15.88 22.79 18.21
C ALA A 322 14.47 22.70 18.78
N SER A 323 13.55 23.52 18.26
CA SER A 323 12.12 23.56 18.58
C SER A 323 11.32 23.72 17.29
N GLU A 324 10.01 23.55 17.35
CA GLU A 324 9.16 23.51 16.18
C GLU A 324 7.88 24.32 16.36
N ALA A 325 7.37 24.83 15.24
CA ALA A 325 6.02 25.38 15.15
C ALA A 325 5.17 24.44 14.32
N VAL A 326 4.16 23.84 14.96
CA VAL A 326 3.18 22.96 14.32
C VAL A 326 1.80 23.54 14.59
N ALA A 327 1.14 24.01 13.54
CA ALA A 327 -0.18 24.62 13.65
C ALA A 327 -0.90 24.67 12.30
N GLY A 328 -2.21 24.85 12.35
CA GLY A 328 -3.10 24.75 11.20
C GLY A 328 -3.29 23.31 10.72
N THR A 329 -4.51 22.96 10.34
CA THR A 329 -4.90 21.55 10.13
C THR A 329 -5.73 21.37 8.87
N ARG A 330 -5.41 20.31 8.10
CA ARG A 330 -6.31 19.73 7.09
C ARG A 330 -6.38 18.22 7.23
N ALA A 331 -7.48 17.65 6.77
CA ALA A 331 -7.57 16.21 6.54
C ALA A 331 -6.58 15.78 5.44
N ARG A 332 -6.20 14.50 5.46
CA ARG A 332 -5.52 13.83 4.34
C ARG A 332 -6.54 13.44 3.27
N GLY A 333 -6.08 13.22 2.05
CA GLY A 333 -6.89 12.90 0.87
C GLY A 333 -7.62 11.54 0.87
N GLY A 334 -7.73 10.86 2.02
CA GLY A 334 -8.43 9.57 2.14
C GLY A 334 -7.83 8.44 1.29
N GLY A 335 -6.53 8.48 1.02
CA GLY A 335 -5.82 7.55 0.13
C GLY A 335 -5.61 8.07 -1.30
N SER A 336 -6.28 9.15 -1.72
CA SER A 336 -6.03 9.82 -3.00
C SER A 336 -4.85 10.80 -2.88
N VAL A 337 -3.74 10.52 -3.56
CA VAL A 337 -2.54 11.38 -3.59
C VAL A 337 -2.86 12.76 -4.18
N GLU A 338 -3.74 12.83 -5.17
CA GLU A 338 -4.16 14.08 -5.79
C GLU A 338 -4.97 14.95 -4.82
N ASN A 339 -5.99 14.38 -4.18
CA ASN A 339 -6.77 15.10 -3.17
C ASN A 339 -5.88 15.52 -2.00
N ASP A 340 -4.93 14.65 -1.62
CA ASP A 340 -3.95 14.95 -0.60
C ASP A 340 -3.03 16.12 -0.95
N PHE A 341 -2.63 16.22 -2.23
CA PHE A 341 -1.86 17.34 -2.76
C PHE A 341 -2.68 18.65 -2.76
N TRP A 342 -3.91 18.63 -3.25
CA TRP A 342 -4.76 19.82 -3.26
C TRP A 342 -5.12 20.30 -1.86
N LEU A 343 -5.38 19.40 -0.91
CA LEU A 343 -5.58 19.74 0.49
C LEU A 343 -4.31 20.30 1.14
N ALA A 344 -3.13 19.81 0.75
CA ALA A 344 -1.85 20.36 1.20
C ALA A 344 -1.62 21.77 0.63
N LEU A 345 -1.97 21.99 -0.64
CA LEU A 345 -1.86 23.29 -1.30
C LEU A 345 -2.85 24.30 -0.71
N ASP A 346 -4.09 23.89 -0.44
CA ASP A 346 -5.09 24.70 0.28
C ASP A 346 -4.58 25.11 1.66
N LEU A 347 -4.03 24.15 2.43
CA LEU A 347 -3.43 24.43 3.74
C LEU A 347 -2.28 25.46 3.63
N LEU A 348 -1.41 25.33 2.63
CA LEU A 348 -0.32 26.26 2.39
C LEU A 348 -0.81 27.66 1.98
N GLN A 349 -1.94 27.77 1.29
CA GLN A 349 -2.48 29.03 0.80
C GLN A 349 -3.49 29.70 1.77
N SER A 350 -4.00 28.97 2.75
CA SER A 350 -5.01 29.48 3.68
C SER A 350 -4.48 30.61 4.57
N LYS A 351 -5.17 31.76 4.53
CA LYS A 351 -4.84 32.94 5.36
C LYS A 351 -5.10 32.70 6.85
N LYS A 352 -6.17 31.97 7.20
CA LYS A 352 -6.52 31.61 8.60
C LYS A 352 -5.40 30.75 9.20
N GLU A 353 -5.09 29.63 8.53
CA GLU A 353 -4.09 28.66 9.03
C GLU A 353 -2.70 29.29 9.08
N HIS A 354 -2.37 30.16 8.11
CA HIS A 354 -1.11 30.90 8.13
C HIS A 354 -0.99 31.85 9.31
N ALA A 355 -2.07 32.54 9.69
CA ALA A 355 -2.08 33.42 10.86
C ALA A 355 -1.85 32.61 12.15
N GLU A 356 -2.55 31.47 12.30
CA GLU A 356 -2.36 30.59 13.45
C GLU A 356 -0.92 30.05 13.53
N PHE A 357 -0.37 29.58 12.40
CA PHE A 357 1.01 29.11 12.30
C PHE A 357 2.02 30.20 12.67
N THR A 358 1.79 31.42 12.21
CA THR A 358 2.69 32.56 12.46
C THR A 358 2.72 32.92 13.95
N ILE A 359 1.57 32.90 14.63
CA ILE A 359 1.50 33.14 16.08
C ILE A 359 2.37 32.14 16.85
N VAL A 360 2.29 30.85 16.52
CA VAL A 360 3.08 29.81 17.18
C VAL A 360 4.57 29.98 16.85
N ARG A 361 4.92 30.18 15.57
CA ARG A 361 6.32 30.36 15.13
C ARG A 361 6.99 31.54 15.81
N ASP A 362 6.35 32.70 15.79
CA ASP A 362 6.95 33.94 16.31
C ASP A 362 7.06 33.89 17.83
N TRP A 363 6.12 33.23 18.50
CA TRP A 363 6.21 32.98 19.94
C TRP A 363 7.37 32.04 20.29
N VAL A 364 7.56 30.93 19.55
CA VAL A 364 8.71 30.02 19.78
C VAL A 364 10.02 30.75 19.52
N TYR A 365 10.07 31.63 18.51
CA TYR A 365 11.24 32.46 18.23
C TYR A 365 11.60 33.36 19.42
N GLU A 366 10.63 34.11 19.96
CA GLU A 366 10.87 35.00 21.11
C GLU A 366 11.20 34.21 22.40
N ALA A 367 10.54 33.08 22.63
CA ALA A 367 10.84 32.19 23.76
C ALA A 367 12.31 31.70 23.71
N LEU A 368 12.78 31.25 22.55
CA LEU A 368 14.18 30.83 22.37
C LEU A 368 15.15 32.01 22.46
N ARG A 369 14.77 33.19 21.95
CA ARG A 369 15.60 34.40 21.98
C ARG A 369 15.93 34.85 23.41
N GLY A 370 15.04 34.60 24.38
CA GLY A 370 15.27 34.89 25.79
C GLY A 370 16.35 34.04 26.46
N ILE A 371 16.69 32.87 25.89
CA ILE A 371 17.58 31.87 26.51
C ILE A 371 18.71 31.39 25.59
N CYS A 372 18.75 31.83 24.33
CA CYS A 372 19.78 31.50 23.35
C CYS A 372 20.61 32.73 22.95
N ALA A 373 21.90 32.52 22.68
CA ALA A 373 22.78 33.54 22.10
C ALA A 373 22.42 33.86 20.64
N THR A 374 21.95 32.85 19.91
CA THR A 374 21.53 32.95 18.51
C THR A 374 20.29 32.07 18.29
N VAL A 375 19.36 32.54 17.46
CA VAL A 375 18.18 31.78 17.01
C VAL A 375 18.07 31.90 15.50
N ARG A 376 17.90 30.77 14.82
CA ARG A 376 17.75 30.62 13.37
C ARG A 376 16.42 29.94 13.07
N VAL A 377 15.81 30.32 11.96
CA VAL A 377 14.62 29.64 11.43
C VAL A 377 15.08 28.86 10.21
N ASP A 378 15.20 27.54 10.35
CA ASP A 378 15.91 26.69 9.39
C ASP A 378 15.08 26.39 8.14
N VAL A 379 13.74 26.47 8.21
CA VAL A 379 12.84 26.14 7.09
C VAL A 379 11.67 27.12 6.97
N ARG A 380 11.41 27.62 5.75
CA ARG A 380 10.19 28.39 5.43
C ARG A 380 8.99 27.45 5.37
N LYS A 381 7.94 27.73 6.16
CA LYS A 381 6.60 27.09 6.19
C LYS A 381 6.38 25.94 5.19
N THR A 382 6.38 24.70 5.67
CA THR A 382 6.10 23.48 4.88
C THR A 382 4.90 22.71 5.43
N VAL A 383 4.64 21.49 4.92
CA VAL A 383 3.54 20.62 5.36
C VAL A 383 4.08 19.35 6.02
N LEU A 384 3.68 19.10 7.27
CA LEU A 384 3.91 17.86 8.00
C LEU A 384 2.69 16.94 7.84
N LYS A 385 2.86 15.78 7.21
CA LYS A 385 1.77 14.82 6.92
C LYS A 385 1.75 13.67 7.93
N GLN A 386 0.56 13.28 8.38
CA GLN A 386 0.27 12.14 9.27
C GLN A 386 -0.87 11.30 8.69
N GLU A 387 -1.30 10.20 9.32
CA GLU A 387 -2.29 9.24 8.78
C GLU A 387 -3.59 9.92 8.31
N SER A 388 -4.23 10.69 9.19
CA SER A 388 -5.53 11.33 8.93
C SER A 388 -5.46 12.84 8.74
N LEU A 389 -4.37 13.47 9.16
CA LEU A 389 -4.20 14.93 9.20
C LEU A 389 -2.88 15.39 8.57
N GLN A 390 -2.83 16.66 8.20
CA GLN A 390 -1.62 17.37 7.80
C GLN A 390 -1.60 18.79 8.39
N HIS A 391 -0.40 19.27 8.72
CA HIS A 391 -0.17 20.51 9.46
C HIS A 391 0.83 21.44 8.79
N LEU A 392 0.75 22.75 9.02
CA LEU A 392 1.86 23.64 8.70
C LEU A 392 3.00 23.41 9.68
N TYR A 393 4.23 23.41 9.16
CA TYR A 393 5.44 23.08 9.90
C TYR A 393 6.54 24.11 9.67
N GLY A 394 7.30 24.40 10.72
CA GLY A 394 8.54 25.17 10.66
C GLY A 394 9.47 24.82 11.82
N GLN A 395 10.77 24.77 11.54
CA GLN A 395 11.80 24.44 12.53
C GLN A 395 12.59 25.69 12.92
N LEU A 396 12.90 25.78 14.22
CA LEU A 396 13.75 26.81 14.80
C LEU A 396 14.91 26.14 15.54
N SER A 397 16.11 26.67 15.38
CA SER A 397 17.30 26.20 16.09
C SER A 397 18.01 27.36 16.78
N GLY A 398 18.78 27.06 17.82
CA GLY A 398 19.52 28.07 18.56
C GLY A 398 20.68 27.49 19.35
N THR A 399 21.51 28.38 19.89
CA THR A 399 22.58 28.00 20.83
C THR A 399 22.28 28.59 22.19
N LEU A 400 22.03 27.73 23.19
CA LEU A 400 21.72 28.12 24.57
C LEU A 400 22.82 29.00 25.17
N LEU A 401 22.44 29.95 26.03
CA LEU A 401 23.39 30.70 26.85
C LEU A 401 24.13 29.77 27.84
N PRO A 402 25.36 30.11 28.29
CA PRO A 402 26.15 29.21 29.15
C PRO A 402 25.47 28.82 30.48
N ALA A 403 24.58 29.68 30.99
CA ALA A 403 23.85 29.47 32.24
C ALA A 403 22.45 28.88 32.04
N ALA A 404 22.00 28.70 30.79
CA ALA A 404 20.66 28.18 30.50
C ALA A 404 20.61 26.66 30.69
N THR A 405 19.53 26.19 31.28
CA THR A 405 19.31 24.78 31.66
C THR A 405 18.08 24.21 30.95
N ASP A 406 17.88 22.88 31.03
CA ASP A 406 16.64 22.23 30.57
C ASP A 406 15.40 22.74 31.33
N ALA A 407 15.58 23.25 32.56
CA ALA A 407 14.51 23.90 33.32
C ALA A 407 14.09 25.23 32.70
N ASP A 408 15.05 26.03 32.23
CA ASP A 408 14.76 27.28 31.52
C ASP A 408 14.08 27.01 30.19
N LEU A 409 14.47 25.95 29.47
CA LEU A 409 13.82 25.51 28.23
C LEU A 409 12.37 25.09 28.46
N LEU A 410 12.12 24.23 29.45
CA LEU A 410 10.76 23.80 29.79
C LEU A 410 9.89 24.99 30.22
N ALA A 411 10.40 25.90 31.05
CA ALA A 411 9.67 27.08 31.48
C ALA A 411 9.39 28.07 30.33
N ALA A 412 10.35 28.24 29.41
CA ALA A 412 10.19 29.11 28.25
C ALA A 412 9.19 28.52 27.24
N LEU A 413 9.29 27.22 26.93
CA LEU A 413 8.55 26.60 25.82
C LEU A 413 7.20 25.98 26.22
N HIS A 414 7.01 25.57 27.47
CA HIS A 414 5.77 24.91 27.92
C HIS A 414 4.93 25.78 28.88
N PRO A 415 3.60 25.88 28.70
CA PRO A 415 2.83 25.36 27.57
C PRO A 415 2.98 26.25 26.32
N THR A 416 2.89 25.61 25.14
CA THR A 416 2.95 26.32 23.85
C THR A 416 1.59 26.97 23.53
N PRO A 417 1.55 28.02 22.69
CA PRO A 417 0.30 28.57 22.18
C PRO A 417 -0.52 27.59 21.32
N ALA A 418 0.08 26.48 20.88
CA ALA A 418 -0.60 25.42 20.13
C ALA A 418 -1.49 24.54 21.03
N VAL A 419 -1.16 24.42 22.33
CA VAL A 419 -1.91 23.62 23.29
C VAL A 419 -2.58 24.40 24.42
N CYS A 420 -2.18 25.65 24.66
CA CYS A 420 -2.76 26.50 25.71
C CYS A 420 -3.49 27.72 25.15
N GLY A 421 -2.78 28.62 24.47
CA GLY A 421 -3.33 29.89 24.01
C GLY A 421 -2.34 31.04 24.15
N ARG A 422 -2.81 32.27 23.92
CA ARG A 422 -2.02 33.50 24.02
C ARG A 422 -2.89 34.71 24.41
N PRO A 423 -2.53 35.50 25.43
CA PRO A 423 -1.37 35.34 26.34
C PRO A 423 -1.43 34.08 27.22
N ARG A 424 -0.26 33.51 27.57
CA ARG A 424 -0.13 32.23 28.26
C ARG A 424 -0.87 32.17 29.60
N GLU A 425 -0.62 33.11 30.51
CA GLU A 425 -1.22 33.08 31.85
C GLU A 425 -2.75 33.25 31.80
N ALA A 426 -3.24 34.26 31.06
CA ALA A 426 -4.67 34.48 30.88
C ALA A 426 -5.38 33.27 30.24
N SER A 427 -4.71 32.59 29.30
CA SER A 427 -5.25 31.35 28.71
C SER A 427 -5.32 30.23 29.74
N ARG A 428 -4.30 30.05 30.58
CA ARG A 428 -4.32 29.03 31.66
C ARG A 428 -5.42 29.28 32.68
N ASP A 429 -5.58 30.53 33.13
CA ASP A 429 -6.63 30.91 34.06
C ASP A 429 -8.02 30.61 33.49
N MET A 430 -8.22 30.92 32.20
CA MET A 430 -9.45 30.59 31.48
C MET A 430 -9.67 29.09 31.35
N LEU A 431 -8.64 28.31 31.03
CA LEU A 431 -8.76 26.84 30.95
C LEU A 431 -9.08 26.22 32.31
N SER A 432 -8.55 26.78 33.39
CA SER A 432 -8.83 26.29 34.75
C SER A 432 -10.29 26.53 35.16
N SER A 433 -10.95 27.56 34.64
CA SER A 433 -12.36 27.85 34.94
C SER A 433 -13.34 27.13 34.00
N LEU A 434 -12.94 26.93 32.74
CA LEU A 434 -13.80 26.39 31.70
C LEU A 434 -13.74 24.86 31.58
N GLU A 435 -12.56 24.24 31.65
CA GLU A 435 -12.46 22.79 31.41
C GLU A 435 -12.93 21.99 32.64
N PRO A 436 -13.94 21.11 32.50
CA PRO A 436 -14.50 20.37 33.64
C PRO A 436 -13.62 19.20 34.09
N PHE A 437 -12.44 19.03 33.50
CA PHE A 437 -11.54 17.92 33.77
C PHE A 437 -10.09 18.39 33.85
N ASP A 438 -9.26 17.54 34.46
CA ASP A 438 -7.83 17.70 34.55
C ASP A 438 -7.13 17.04 33.35
N ARG A 439 -6.33 17.83 32.60
CA ARG A 439 -5.55 17.34 31.46
C ARG A 439 -4.47 16.36 31.88
N GLY A 440 -3.92 16.47 33.10
CA GLY A 440 -2.75 15.71 33.53
C GLY A 440 -1.63 15.73 32.50
N PHE A 441 -1.16 14.55 32.04
CA PHE A 441 -0.06 14.48 31.06
C PHE A 441 -0.48 14.86 29.63
N TYR A 442 -1.78 14.90 29.31
CA TYR A 442 -2.22 15.38 28.00
C TYR A 442 -1.80 16.85 27.78
N SER A 443 -1.21 17.14 26.63
CA SER A 443 -0.57 18.42 26.30
C SER A 443 0.64 18.79 27.19
N GLY A 444 1.09 17.89 28.07
CA GLY A 444 2.27 18.08 28.90
C GLY A 444 3.57 17.70 28.18
N PRO A 445 4.74 18.07 28.72
CA PRO A 445 6.04 17.61 28.26
C PRO A 445 6.22 16.12 28.57
N PHE A 446 6.67 15.35 27.58
CA PHE A 446 7.06 13.95 27.76
C PHE A 446 8.31 13.64 26.93
N GLY A 447 9.32 13.02 27.54
CA GLY A 447 10.63 12.89 26.92
C GLY A 447 11.69 12.30 27.81
N TRP A 448 12.95 12.66 27.54
CA TRP A 448 14.11 12.18 28.28
C TRP A 448 15.16 13.26 28.54
N LEU A 449 15.89 13.09 29.64
CA LEU A 449 17.01 13.93 30.08
C LEU A 449 18.27 13.07 30.22
N GLY A 450 19.35 13.49 29.55
CA GLY A 450 20.67 12.87 29.61
C GLY A 450 21.77 13.86 30.00
N GLY A 451 23.01 13.38 30.07
CA GLY A 451 24.15 14.19 30.53
C GLY A 451 24.62 15.23 29.50
N GLN A 452 24.44 14.97 28.20
CA GLN A 452 24.76 15.92 27.13
C GLN A 452 23.57 16.21 26.21
N GLY A 453 22.47 15.46 26.27
CA GLY A 453 21.29 15.72 25.46
C GLY A 453 19.99 15.64 26.24
N ALA A 454 18.92 16.11 25.63
CA ALA A 454 17.55 15.99 26.10
C ALA A 454 16.58 16.08 24.92
N GLU A 455 15.44 15.41 24.98
CA GLU A 455 14.38 15.60 23.98
C GLU A 455 13.01 15.44 24.63
N PHE A 456 12.13 16.42 24.38
CA PHE A 456 10.76 16.45 24.86
C PHE A 456 9.80 16.69 23.71
N ALA A 457 8.72 15.91 23.70
CA ALA A 457 7.56 16.08 22.85
C ALA A 457 6.37 16.64 23.66
N VAL A 458 5.41 17.23 22.95
CA VAL A 458 4.13 17.65 23.55
C VAL A 458 3.15 16.48 23.43
N ALA A 459 2.69 15.94 24.56
CA ALA A 459 1.91 14.71 24.61
C ALA A 459 0.43 14.92 24.20
N ILE A 460 0.20 15.22 22.92
CA ILE A 460 -1.13 15.28 22.29
C ILE A 460 -1.47 13.96 21.60
N ARG A 461 -2.74 13.77 21.18
CA ARG A 461 -3.24 12.52 20.59
C ARG A 461 -2.96 11.33 21.51
N SER A 462 -3.43 11.47 22.72
CA SER A 462 -3.08 10.62 23.84
C SER A 462 -4.30 9.95 24.45
N ALA A 463 -4.04 8.83 25.13
CA ALA A 463 -5.03 8.10 25.90
C ALA A 463 -4.48 7.77 27.29
N LEU A 464 -5.35 7.92 28.30
CA LEU A 464 -5.10 7.48 29.68
C LEU A 464 -5.94 6.22 29.95
N PHE A 465 -5.29 5.20 30.50
CA PHE A 465 -5.90 3.93 30.89
C PHE A 465 -5.84 3.79 32.41
N VAL A 466 -6.99 3.52 33.02
CA VAL A 466 -7.14 3.33 34.47
C VAL A 466 -7.87 2.01 34.74
N PRO A 467 -7.21 1.02 35.36
CA PRO A 467 -7.84 -0.25 35.71
C PRO A 467 -8.98 -0.07 36.72
N GLU A 468 -10.08 -0.79 36.52
CA GLU A 468 -11.17 -0.87 37.50
C GLU A 468 -11.21 -2.27 38.15
N VAL A 469 -11.13 -2.31 39.48
CA VAL A 469 -11.31 -3.53 40.26
C VAL A 469 -12.71 -3.49 40.88
N GLN A 470 -13.60 -4.40 40.45
CA GLN A 470 -14.85 -4.61 41.18
C GLN A 470 -14.57 -5.22 42.56
N ALA A 471 -15.22 -4.69 43.59
CA ALA A 471 -15.19 -5.31 44.91
C ALA A 471 -15.74 -6.76 44.80
N PRO A 472 -15.07 -7.77 45.39
CA PRO A 472 -15.58 -9.13 45.34
C PRO A 472 -16.98 -9.16 45.98
N GLU A 473 -17.96 -9.73 45.27
CA GLU A 473 -19.35 -9.87 45.75
C GLU A 473 -19.45 -10.70 47.04
N PHE A 474 -18.38 -11.43 47.41
CA PHE A 474 -18.32 -12.28 48.59
C PHE A 474 -17.06 -12.01 49.44
N PRO A 475 -17.20 -11.83 50.78
CA PRO A 475 -16.05 -11.74 51.67
C PRO A 475 -15.25 -13.05 51.65
N GLY A 476 -13.95 -12.98 51.31
CA GLY A 476 -13.03 -14.12 51.33
C GLY A 476 -12.53 -14.61 49.97
N VAL A 477 -12.99 -14.04 48.85
CA VAL A 477 -12.49 -14.35 47.50
C VAL A 477 -11.45 -13.31 47.06
N GLN A 478 -10.24 -13.74 46.70
CA GLN A 478 -9.25 -12.86 46.07
C GLN A 478 -9.75 -12.42 44.69
N ALA A 479 -9.78 -11.11 44.42
CA ALA A 479 -10.18 -10.58 43.11
C ALA A 479 -9.21 -11.04 42.02
N LEU A 480 -9.74 -11.71 40.99
CA LEU A 480 -9.01 -12.13 39.79
C LEU A 480 -8.81 -10.94 38.85
N GLY A 481 -7.78 -10.11 39.11
CA GLY A 481 -7.37 -9.01 38.22
C GLY A 481 -8.43 -7.91 37.98
N PRO A 482 -8.10 -6.87 37.20
CA PRO A 482 -9.07 -5.83 36.82
C PRO A 482 -10.15 -6.41 35.90
N THR A 483 -11.43 -6.16 36.22
CA THR A 483 -12.58 -6.67 35.46
C THR A 483 -13.03 -5.72 34.35
N ALA A 484 -12.61 -4.46 34.41
CA ALA A 484 -12.82 -3.44 33.39
C ALA A 484 -11.67 -2.44 33.36
N MET A 485 -11.59 -1.64 32.29
CA MET A 485 -10.60 -0.61 32.06
C MET A 485 -11.30 0.69 31.61
N ARG A 486 -11.08 1.79 32.33
CA ARG A 486 -11.52 3.12 31.90
C ARG A 486 -10.45 3.73 31.00
N VAL A 487 -10.87 4.24 29.85
CA VAL A 487 -10.00 4.87 28.86
C VAL A 487 -10.46 6.29 28.59
N ALA A 488 -9.62 7.27 28.84
CA ALA A 488 -9.88 8.67 28.52
C ALA A 488 -9.04 9.10 27.30
N LEU A 489 -9.71 9.52 26.23
CA LEU A 489 -9.11 10.07 25.02
C LEU A 489 -9.12 11.58 25.07
N TYR A 490 -8.03 12.20 24.63
CA TYR A 490 -7.87 13.65 24.67
C TYR A 490 -7.58 14.25 23.29
N ALA A 491 -8.27 15.34 22.96
CA ALA A 491 -7.95 16.20 21.82
C ALA A 491 -8.25 17.66 22.15
N GLY A 492 -7.66 18.58 21.39
CA GLY A 492 -7.81 20.01 21.61
C GLY A 492 -7.89 20.79 20.31
N VAL A 493 -8.51 21.96 20.37
CA VAL A 493 -8.75 22.84 19.23
C VAL A 493 -8.54 24.29 19.63
N GLY A 494 -7.91 25.06 18.75
CA GLY A 494 -7.60 26.47 18.98
C GLY A 494 -8.79 27.35 18.63
N ILE A 495 -9.27 28.11 19.61
CA ILE A 495 -10.32 29.12 19.46
C ILE A 495 -9.67 30.48 19.24
N VAL A 496 -10.04 31.12 18.14
CA VAL A 496 -9.61 32.48 17.74
C VAL A 496 -10.84 33.31 17.36
N PRO A 497 -10.74 34.66 17.24
CA PRO A 497 -11.84 35.47 16.75
C PRO A 497 -12.40 34.94 15.42
N GLY A 498 -13.69 34.60 15.40
CA GLY A 498 -14.39 34.03 14.23
C GLY A 498 -14.46 32.50 14.15
N SER A 499 -13.97 31.77 15.16
CA SER A 499 -14.19 30.32 15.30
C SER A 499 -15.68 29.97 15.41
N LYS A 500 -16.08 28.81 14.87
CA LYS A 500 -17.48 28.32 14.89
C LYS A 500 -17.55 26.95 15.56
N ALA A 501 -18.41 26.82 16.56
CA ALA A 501 -18.60 25.59 17.37
C ALA A 501 -18.56 24.29 16.56
N SER A 502 -19.42 24.20 15.55
CA SER A 502 -19.58 23.01 14.72
C SER A 502 -18.33 22.64 13.92
N LEU A 503 -17.56 23.62 13.46
CA LEU A 503 -16.32 23.38 12.71
C LEU A 503 -15.18 22.95 13.64
N GLU A 504 -15.06 23.59 14.81
CA GLU A 504 -14.04 23.24 15.79
C GLU A 504 -14.31 21.85 16.40
N TRP A 505 -15.59 21.48 16.58
CA TRP A 505 -15.97 20.12 17.00
C TRP A 505 -15.60 19.06 15.95
N ALA A 506 -15.86 19.34 14.66
CA ALA A 506 -15.46 18.44 13.58
C ALA A 506 -13.93 18.26 13.51
N GLU A 507 -13.14 19.30 13.81
CA GLU A 507 -11.69 19.21 13.92
C GLU A 507 -11.26 18.31 15.10
N LEU A 508 -11.91 18.42 16.25
CA LEU A 508 -11.66 17.54 17.40
C LEU A 508 -11.92 16.07 17.04
N ASP A 509 -13.00 15.77 16.32
CA ASP A 509 -13.31 14.40 15.89
C ASP A 509 -12.23 13.84 14.96
N LEU A 510 -11.72 14.64 14.02
CA LEU A 510 -10.61 14.22 13.15
C LEU A 510 -9.31 13.94 13.92
N LYS A 511 -9.04 14.70 15.00
CA LYS A 511 -7.85 14.52 15.85
C LYS A 511 -7.92 13.25 16.72
N VAL A 512 -9.11 12.86 17.17
CA VAL A 512 -9.32 11.63 17.97
C VAL A 512 -9.52 10.39 17.09
N ALA A 513 -9.93 10.54 15.84
CA ALA A 513 -10.34 9.45 14.95
C ALA A 513 -9.36 8.26 14.87
N ALA A 514 -8.05 8.48 14.93
CA ALA A 514 -7.07 7.38 14.90
C ALA A 514 -7.12 6.49 16.15
N LEU A 515 -7.28 7.09 17.33
CA LEU A 515 -7.48 6.38 18.60
C LEU A 515 -8.87 5.75 18.66
N ASP A 516 -9.89 6.51 18.27
CA ASP A 516 -11.28 6.09 18.30
C ASP A 516 -11.52 4.86 17.40
N ARG A 517 -10.99 4.85 16.16
CA ARG A 517 -11.13 3.69 15.24
C ARG A 517 -10.54 2.38 15.78
N LEU A 518 -9.52 2.46 16.63
CA LEU A 518 -8.83 1.29 17.17
C LEU A 518 -9.45 0.80 18.49
N LEU A 519 -10.15 1.67 19.21
CA LEU A 519 -10.74 1.39 20.52
C LEU A 519 -12.26 1.20 20.47
N THR A 520 -12.92 1.83 19.51
CA THR A 520 -14.35 1.64 19.26
C THR A 520 -14.50 0.35 18.47
N PRO A 521 -15.27 -0.64 18.97
CA PRO A 521 -15.61 -1.81 18.20
C PRO A 521 -16.21 -1.31 16.89
N VAL A 522 -15.65 -1.70 15.75
CA VAL A 522 -16.28 -1.42 14.46
C VAL A 522 -17.72 -1.94 14.60
N PRO A 523 -18.76 -1.08 14.50
CA PRO A 523 -20.15 -1.54 14.64
C PRO A 523 -20.48 -2.67 13.66
N ALA A 524 -19.69 -2.76 12.57
CA ALA A 524 -19.75 -3.79 11.55
C ALA A 524 -19.37 -5.21 12.01
N LEU A 525 -18.79 -5.44 13.19
CA LEU A 525 -18.44 -6.79 13.66
C LEU A 525 -19.27 -7.30 14.86
N GLN A 526 -19.83 -6.41 15.69
CA GLN A 526 -20.71 -6.82 16.80
C GLN A 526 -22.18 -7.00 16.38
N GLN A 527 -22.68 -6.31 15.35
CA GLN A 527 -23.95 -6.68 14.71
C GLN A 527 -23.80 -7.93 13.82
N ALA A 528 -22.61 -8.18 13.26
CA ALA A 528 -22.35 -9.36 12.45
C ALA A 528 -22.39 -10.69 13.22
N ARG A 529 -22.15 -10.65 14.54
CA ARG A 529 -22.09 -11.86 15.39
C ARG A 529 -23.39 -12.19 16.14
N LYS A 530 -24.31 -11.24 16.28
CA LYS A 530 -25.69 -11.54 16.70
C LYS A 530 -26.55 -11.83 15.47
N ARG A 531 -26.39 -13.04 14.91
CA ARG A 531 -27.29 -13.65 13.93
C ARG A 531 -27.66 -12.73 12.75
N GLY A 532 -26.76 -12.56 11.76
CA GLY A 532 -27.17 -12.21 10.38
C GLY A 532 -26.43 -11.11 9.59
N SER A 533 -25.46 -10.34 10.12
CA SER A 533 -24.98 -9.12 9.43
C SER A 533 -23.48 -9.01 9.08
N GLN A 534 -22.86 -10.02 8.46
CA GLN A 534 -21.51 -9.87 7.86
C GLN A 534 -21.48 -8.82 6.71
N TRP A 535 -22.66 -8.46 6.18
CA TRP A 535 -22.87 -7.57 5.03
C TRP A 535 -23.53 -6.23 5.41
N GLY A 536 -23.50 -5.84 6.69
CA GLY A 536 -24.04 -4.56 7.14
C GLY A 536 -23.38 -3.37 6.42
N ALA A 537 -24.17 -2.51 5.82
CA ALA A 537 -23.70 -1.37 5.03
C ALA A 537 -24.55 -0.13 5.33
N PRO A 538 -23.99 1.09 5.19
CA PRO A 538 -24.69 2.33 5.52
C PRO A 538 -25.97 2.51 4.70
N ASN A 539 -26.00 2.00 3.47
CA ASN A 539 -27.20 1.97 2.65
C ASN A 539 -27.15 0.77 1.70
N LEU A 540 -28.25 0.55 0.99
CA LEU A 540 -28.41 -0.59 0.09
C LEU A 540 -27.42 -0.58 -1.09
N ASN A 541 -27.04 0.60 -1.62
CA ASN A 541 -26.02 0.71 -2.67
C ASN A 541 -24.66 0.20 -2.19
N ALA A 542 -24.27 0.54 -0.97
CA ALA A 542 -23.01 0.08 -0.38
C ALA A 542 -23.01 -1.44 -0.11
N ALA A 543 -24.13 -2.02 0.33
CA ALA A 543 -24.27 -3.47 0.49
C ALA A 543 -24.14 -4.19 -0.85
N TYR A 544 -24.87 -3.71 -1.86
CA TYR A 544 -24.85 -4.25 -3.21
C TYR A 544 -23.45 -4.21 -3.83
N ALA A 545 -22.75 -3.08 -3.72
CA ALA A 545 -21.39 -2.92 -4.23
C ALA A 545 -20.38 -3.86 -3.54
N ARG A 546 -20.50 -4.05 -2.22
CA ARG A 546 -19.63 -4.98 -1.47
C ARG A 546 -19.82 -6.43 -1.90
N ILE A 547 -21.07 -6.87 -2.05
CA ILE A 547 -21.39 -8.23 -2.52
C ILE A 547 -20.86 -8.43 -3.95
N LEU A 548 -21.03 -7.43 -4.82
CA LEU A 548 -20.53 -7.48 -6.19
C LEU A 548 -19.01 -7.66 -6.25
N VAL A 549 -18.27 -6.82 -5.53
CA VAL A 549 -16.80 -6.87 -5.50
C VAL A 549 -16.29 -8.16 -4.85
N GLU A 550 -16.90 -8.61 -3.75
CA GLU A 550 -16.57 -9.87 -3.11
C GLU A 550 -16.69 -11.04 -4.10
N GLU A 551 -17.81 -11.13 -4.81
CA GLU A 551 -18.06 -12.26 -5.70
C GLU A 551 -17.11 -12.26 -6.90
N LEU A 552 -16.85 -11.10 -7.51
CA LEU A 552 -15.82 -10.98 -8.55
C LEU A 552 -14.45 -11.46 -8.04
N CYS A 553 -14.06 -11.09 -6.81
CA CYS A 553 -12.82 -11.57 -6.21
C CYS A 553 -12.82 -13.08 -5.93
N ARG A 554 -13.95 -13.68 -5.54
CA ARG A 554 -14.10 -15.14 -5.36
C ARG A 554 -13.98 -15.88 -6.68
N LEU A 555 -14.46 -15.28 -7.76
CA LEU A 555 -14.34 -15.77 -9.14
C LEU A 555 -12.93 -15.53 -9.73
N GLY A 556 -11.98 -15.01 -8.95
CA GLY A 556 -10.59 -14.79 -9.35
C GLY A 556 -10.30 -13.44 -9.99
N CYS A 557 -11.31 -12.56 -10.12
CA CYS A 557 -11.16 -11.22 -10.71
C CYS A 557 -10.80 -10.22 -9.61
N SER A 558 -9.53 -10.18 -9.20
CA SER A 558 -9.04 -9.31 -8.11
C SER A 558 -8.40 -8.00 -8.59
N THR A 559 -8.06 -7.87 -9.87
CA THR A 559 -7.43 -6.66 -10.42
C THR A 559 -8.47 -5.67 -10.90
N PHE A 560 -8.57 -4.50 -10.27
CA PHE A 560 -9.55 -3.45 -10.60
C PHE A 560 -8.86 -2.20 -11.15
N CYS A 561 -9.13 -1.88 -12.41
CA CYS A 561 -8.73 -0.66 -13.10
C CYS A 561 -9.83 0.41 -12.94
N ILE A 562 -9.61 1.40 -12.08
CA ILE A 562 -10.66 2.35 -11.67
C ILE A 562 -10.38 3.77 -12.17
N ALA A 563 -11.31 4.26 -12.99
CA ALA A 563 -11.48 5.68 -13.29
C ALA A 563 -12.63 6.23 -12.42
N PRO A 564 -12.32 6.88 -11.28
CA PRO A 564 -13.33 7.23 -10.29
C PRO A 564 -14.24 8.36 -10.80
N GLY A 565 -15.53 8.26 -10.48
CA GLY A 565 -16.50 9.33 -10.72
C GLY A 565 -17.69 9.23 -9.77
N SER A 566 -18.47 10.30 -9.64
CA SER A 566 -19.52 10.39 -8.62
C SER A 566 -20.49 9.21 -8.65
N ARG A 567 -21.03 8.84 -9.82
CA ARG A 567 -21.97 7.71 -9.99
C ARG A 567 -21.35 6.35 -9.63
N SER A 568 -20.05 6.15 -9.81
CA SER A 568 -19.37 4.89 -9.49
C SER A 568 -18.83 4.84 -8.06
N SER A 569 -19.13 5.83 -7.21
CA SER A 569 -18.60 5.92 -5.83
C SER A 569 -18.88 4.66 -4.98
N PRO A 570 -20.10 4.07 -4.95
CA PRO A 570 -20.32 2.85 -4.17
C PRO A 570 -19.40 1.69 -4.56
N LEU A 571 -19.24 1.46 -5.87
CA LEU A 571 -18.39 0.41 -6.43
C LEU A 571 -16.91 0.69 -6.20
N THR A 572 -16.50 1.95 -6.37
CA THR A 572 -15.12 2.41 -6.17
C THR A 572 -14.69 2.23 -4.72
N LEU A 573 -15.54 2.63 -3.76
CA LEU A 573 -15.28 2.47 -2.34
C LEU A 573 -15.28 1.00 -1.92
N ALA A 574 -16.19 0.19 -2.46
CA ALA A 574 -16.20 -1.25 -2.19
C ALA A 574 -14.91 -1.93 -2.68
N ALA A 575 -14.45 -1.62 -3.90
CA ALA A 575 -13.21 -2.15 -4.45
C ALA A 575 -11.99 -1.68 -3.63
N ALA A 576 -11.91 -0.39 -3.29
CA ALA A 576 -10.80 0.17 -2.52
C ALA A 576 -10.71 -0.36 -1.07
N GLN A 577 -11.84 -0.80 -0.48
CA GLN A 577 -11.89 -1.35 0.88
C GLN A 577 -11.71 -2.87 0.93
N HIS A 578 -11.71 -3.56 -0.22
CA HIS A 578 -11.70 -5.01 -0.26
C HIS A 578 -10.26 -5.56 -0.18
N PRO A 579 -9.94 -6.46 0.77
CA PRO A 579 -8.55 -6.83 1.09
C PRO A 579 -7.83 -7.61 -0.02
N ARG A 580 -8.57 -8.28 -0.91
CA ARG A 580 -8.00 -9.02 -2.05
C ARG A 580 -7.90 -8.20 -3.34
N VAL A 581 -8.44 -6.99 -3.38
CA VAL A 581 -8.44 -6.19 -4.61
C VAL A 581 -7.06 -5.57 -4.82
N GLN A 582 -6.49 -5.76 -6.01
CA GLN A 582 -5.37 -4.98 -6.51
C GLN A 582 -5.93 -3.79 -7.30
N LEU A 583 -5.65 -2.58 -6.82
CA LEU A 583 -6.17 -1.36 -7.41
C LEU A 583 -5.17 -0.75 -8.41
N VAL A 584 -5.64 -0.46 -9.62
CA VAL A 584 -4.93 0.36 -10.61
C VAL A 584 -5.81 1.54 -10.92
N SER A 585 -5.43 2.74 -10.46
CA SER A 585 -6.22 3.94 -10.68
C SER A 585 -5.55 4.90 -11.65
N GLY A 586 -6.35 5.54 -12.50
CA GLY A 586 -5.89 6.49 -13.51
C GLY A 586 -7.02 7.43 -13.91
N MET A 587 -6.67 8.60 -14.45
CA MET A 587 -7.65 9.60 -14.88
C MET A 587 -8.19 9.36 -16.29
N ASP A 588 -7.46 8.63 -17.13
CA ASP A 588 -7.79 8.40 -18.54
C ASP A 588 -8.42 7.00 -18.71
N GLU A 589 -9.74 6.94 -18.98
CA GLU A 589 -10.46 5.67 -19.07
C GLU A 589 -9.93 4.78 -20.20
N ARG A 590 -9.54 5.38 -21.32
CA ARG A 590 -9.02 4.67 -22.49
C ARG A 590 -7.72 3.95 -22.13
N SER A 591 -6.76 4.65 -21.54
CA SER A 591 -5.46 4.09 -21.12
C SER A 591 -5.67 2.97 -20.10
N LEU A 592 -6.55 3.17 -19.11
CA LEU A 592 -6.91 2.12 -18.14
C LEU A 592 -7.53 0.88 -18.80
N ALA A 593 -8.40 1.07 -19.79
CA ALA A 593 -9.01 -0.03 -20.52
C ALA A 593 -7.96 -0.85 -21.29
N PHE A 594 -6.98 -0.18 -21.90
CA PHE A 594 -5.88 -0.85 -22.59
C PHE A 594 -4.87 -1.48 -21.64
N TRP A 595 -4.67 -0.93 -20.44
CA TRP A 595 -3.91 -1.57 -19.37
C TRP A 595 -4.59 -2.89 -18.94
N ALA A 596 -5.90 -2.86 -18.70
CA ALA A 596 -6.67 -4.05 -18.37
C ALA A 596 -6.60 -5.10 -19.50
N LEU A 597 -6.70 -4.66 -20.76
CA LEU A 597 -6.51 -5.51 -21.94
C LEU A 597 -5.12 -6.17 -21.94
N GLY A 598 -4.07 -5.40 -21.66
CA GLY A 598 -2.70 -5.91 -21.53
C GLY A 598 -2.58 -6.97 -20.44
N HIS A 599 -3.19 -6.73 -19.28
CA HIS A 599 -3.23 -7.67 -18.16
C HIS A 599 -3.94 -8.97 -18.54
N GLY A 600 -5.11 -8.91 -19.17
CA GLY A 600 -5.80 -10.12 -19.66
C GLY A 600 -4.99 -10.86 -20.74
N ARG A 601 -4.20 -10.14 -21.55
CA ARG A 601 -3.35 -10.74 -22.59
C ARG A 601 -2.19 -11.56 -22.03
N SER A 602 -1.75 -11.32 -20.79
CA SER A 602 -0.68 -12.12 -20.17
C SER A 602 -1.10 -13.57 -19.87
N GLY A 603 -2.41 -13.87 -19.89
CA GLY A 603 -2.98 -15.11 -19.39
C GLY A 603 -3.40 -15.04 -17.91
N ALA A 604 -3.29 -13.87 -17.27
CA ALA A 604 -3.86 -13.63 -15.95
C ALA A 604 -5.40 -13.64 -15.97
N ALA A 605 -6.00 -13.73 -14.78
CA ALA A 605 -7.45 -13.56 -14.64
C ALA A 605 -7.90 -12.19 -15.19
N PRO A 606 -9.14 -12.08 -15.73
CA PRO A 606 -9.60 -10.84 -16.32
C PRO A 606 -9.57 -9.68 -15.32
N ALA A 607 -9.01 -8.56 -15.74
CA ALA A 607 -9.09 -7.32 -15.00
C ALA A 607 -10.49 -6.69 -15.14
N VAL A 608 -10.96 -6.06 -14.07
CA VAL A 608 -12.24 -5.33 -14.00
C VAL A 608 -11.99 -3.85 -14.26
N ILE A 609 -12.58 -3.30 -15.31
CA ILE A 609 -12.50 -1.87 -15.63
C ILE A 609 -13.74 -1.20 -15.04
N LEU A 610 -13.55 -0.36 -14.03
CA LEU A 610 -14.63 0.38 -13.37
C LEU A 610 -14.61 1.85 -13.79
N THR A 611 -15.72 2.33 -14.35
CA THR A 611 -15.89 3.76 -14.66
C THR A 611 -17.30 4.27 -14.37
N THR A 612 -17.45 5.60 -14.38
CA THR A 612 -18.70 6.33 -14.16
C THR A 612 -19.56 6.40 -15.44
N SER A 613 -20.70 7.10 -15.34
CA SER A 613 -21.63 7.27 -16.46
C SER A 613 -21.14 8.29 -17.49
N GLY A 614 -21.82 8.36 -18.64
CA GLY A 614 -21.52 9.37 -19.67
C GLY A 614 -20.36 8.98 -20.60
N THR A 615 -19.63 9.96 -21.12
CA THR A 615 -18.60 9.74 -22.16
C THR A 615 -17.45 8.84 -21.72
N ALA A 616 -17.22 8.72 -20.40
CA ALA A 616 -16.26 7.80 -19.80
C ALA A 616 -16.44 6.35 -20.29
N VAL A 617 -17.70 5.91 -20.47
CA VAL A 617 -18.02 4.58 -20.98
C VAL A 617 -17.60 4.42 -22.45
N ALA A 618 -17.78 5.45 -23.27
CA ALA A 618 -17.42 5.42 -24.68
C ALA A 618 -15.90 5.32 -24.90
N ASN A 619 -15.09 5.88 -24.01
CA ASN A 619 -13.63 5.76 -24.03
C ASN A 619 -13.13 4.31 -23.86
N LEU A 620 -13.98 3.39 -23.36
CA LEU A 620 -13.64 1.97 -23.23
C LEU A 620 -13.82 1.19 -24.54
N LEU A 621 -14.57 1.73 -25.51
CA LEU A 621 -14.94 1.04 -26.74
C LEU A 621 -13.74 0.53 -27.55
N PRO A 622 -12.65 1.32 -27.76
CA PRO A 622 -11.49 0.82 -28.50
C PRO A 622 -10.86 -0.43 -27.88
N ALA A 623 -10.74 -0.49 -26.55
CA ALA A 623 -10.21 -1.65 -25.84
C ALA A 623 -11.18 -2.84 -25.90
N ALA A 624 -12.51 -2.60 -25.84
CA ALA A 624 -13.51 -3.64 -26.03
C ALA A 624 -13.44 -4.24 -27.45
N VAL A 625 -13.31 -3.41 -28.49
CA VAL A 625 -13.15 -3.86 -29.88
C VAL A 625 -11.88 -4.70 -30.03
N GLU A 626 -10.75 -4.21 -29.52
CA GLU A 626 -9.47 -4.91 -29.56
C GLU A 626 -9.52 -6.25 -28.79
N GLY A 627 -10.11 -6.24 -27.59
CA GLY A 627 -10.30 -7.42 -26.75
C GLY A 627 -11.19 -8.47 -27.41
N TRP A 628 -12.31 -8.06 -28.01
CA TRP A 628 -13.21 -8.96 -28.72
C TRP A 628 -12.53 -9.58 -29.94
N GLN A 629 -11.86 -8.78 -30.78
CA GLN A 629 -11.18 -9.27 -31.98
C GLN A 629 -10.01 -10.23 -31.68
N SER A 630 -9.41 -10.10 -30.49
CA SER A 630 -8.33 -10.96 -30.02
C SER A 630 -8.79 -12.08 -29.08
N GLY A 631 -10.05 -12.13 -28.66
CA GLY A 631 -10.52 -13.04 -27.61
C GLY A 631 -9.75 -12.85 -26.28
N THR A 632 -9.44 -11.61 -25.92
CA THR A 632 -8.77 -11.28 -24.65
C THR A 632 -9.83 -11.03 -23.57
N PRO A 633 -9.73 -11.69 -22.40
CA PRO A 633 -10.76 -11.62 -21.36
C PRO A 633 -10.74 -10.26 -20.65
N LEU A 634 -11.91 -9.61 -20.55
CA LEU A 634 -12.09 -8.31 -19.87
C LEU A 634 -13.46 -8.19 -19.22
N ILE A 635 -13.53 -7.57 -18.05
CA ILE A 635 -14.81 -7.25 -17.40
C ILE A 635 -14.99 -5.73 -17.38
N ILE A 636 -15.94 -5.22 -18.15
CA ILE A 636 -16.29 -3.80 -18.18
C ILE A 636 -17.43 -3.58 -17.19
N LEU A 637 -17.16 -2.84 -16.12
CA LEU A 637 -18.11 -2.50 -15.06
C LEU A 637 -18.40 -1.00 -15.10
N THR A 638 -19.61 -0.61 -15.51
CA THR A 638 -19.96 0.81 -15.66
C THR A 638 -21.06 1.18 -14.69
N ALA A 639 -20.94 2.32 -14.03
CA ALA A 639 -22.04 2.87 -13.24
C ALA A 639 -22.97 3.72 -14.11
N ASP A 640 -24.27 3.61 -13.89
CA ASP A 640 -25.30 4.30 -14.68
C ASP A 640 -26.41 4.86 -13.80
N ARG A 641 -27.22 5.74 -14.38
CA ARG A 641 -28.46 6.21 -13.77
C ARG A 641 -29.60 5.18 -13.91
N PRO A 642 -30.58 5.20 -13.00
CA PRO A 642 -31.79 4.39 -13.11
C PRO A 642 -32.54 4.60 -14.44
N ALA A 643 -33.16 3.54 -14.94
CA ALA A 643 -33.85 3.52 -16.23
C ALA A 643 -34.85 4.68 -16.43
N GLU A 644 -35.60 5.05 -15.40
CA GLU A 644 -36.65 6.07 -15.51
C GLU A 644 -36.14 7.51 -15.69
N VAL A 645 -34.85 7.78 -15.45
CA VAL A 645 -34.25 9.11 -15.70
C VAL A 645 -33.40 9.14 -16.98
N ARG A 646 -33.26 8.01 -17.70
CA ARG A 646 -32.58 7.98 -19.00
C ARG A 646 -33.43 8.68 -20.05
N GLY A 647 -32.78 9.42 -20.96
CA GLY A 647 -33.49 10.20 -22.00
C GLY A 647 -34.23 11.45 -21.51
N SER A 648 -34.18 11.76 -20.21
CA SER A 648 -34.82 12.95 -19.62
C SER A 648 -34.00 14.25 -19.76
N GLY A 649 -32.77 14.17 -20.28
CA GLY A 649 -31.82 15.29 -20.27
C GLY A 649 -30.99 15.39 -18.98
N ALA A 650 -31.07 14.42 -18.06
CA ALA A 650 -30.24 14.38 -16.86
C ALA A 650 -28.73 14.44 -17.18
N ASN A 651 -27.98 15.25 -16.43
CA ASN A 651 -26.53 15.44 -16.64
C ASN A 651 -25.74 14.12 -16.66
N GLN A 652 -24.74 14.05 -17.54
CA GLN A 652 -23.83 12.89 -17.69
C GLN A 652 -24.56 11.56 -17.93
N THR A 653 -25.66 11.60 -18.69
CA THR A 653 -26.44 10.42 -19.07
C THR A 653 -26.30 10.19 -20.57
N ILE A 654 -25.96 8.96 -20.97
CA ILE A 654 -25.97 8.50 -22.36
C ILE A 654 -26.75 7.18 -22.45
N HIS A 655 -27.02 6.70 -23.66
CA HIS A 655 -27.58 5.37 -23.85
C HIS A 655 -26.49 4.30 -23.67
N GLN A 656 -26.27 3.87 -22.41
CA GLN A 656 -25.25 2.87 -22.05
C GLN A 656 -25.63 1.42 -22.37
N PRO A 657 -26.89 0.96 -22.21
CA PRO A 657 -27.25 -0.41 -22.57
C PRO A 657 -26.92 -0.71 -24.04
N GLY A 658 -26.16 -1.76 -24.30
CA GLY A 658 -25.77 -2.13 -25.67
C GLY A 658 -24.73 -1.20 -26.32
N ILE A 659 -24.08 -0.30 -25.59
CA ILE A 659 -23.09 0.64 -26.15
C ILE A 659 -21.89 -0.08 -26.82
N PHE A 660 -21.50 -1.24 -26.29
CA PHE A 660 -20.44 -2.07 -26.88
C PHE A 660 -20.98 -3.05 -27.93
N SER A 661 -22.31 -3.20 -28.03
CA SER A 661 -23.02 -3.99 -29.04
C SER A 661 -22.38 -5.37 -29.29
N SER A 662 -21.85 -5.61 -30.50
CA SER A 662 -21.23 -6.86 -30.91
C SER A 662 -19.83 -7.12 -30.36
N TYR A 663 -19.23 -6.18 -29.63
CA TYR A 663 -17.86 -6.26 -29.11
C TYR A 663 -17.79 -6.75 -27.65
N VAL A 664 -18.84 -7.41 -27.19
CA VAL A 664 -18.88 -8.13 -25.91
C VAL A 664 -19.49 -9.51 -26.10
N CYS A 665 -18.97 -10.49 -25.36
CA CYS A 665 -19.46 -11.87 -25.36
C CYS A 665 -20.75 -12.02 -24.55
N TRP A 666 -20.93 -11.14 -23.55
CA TRP A 666 -22.11 -11.11 -22.70
C TRP A 666 -22.30 -9.72 -22.10
N GLN A 667 -23.54 -9.33 -21.87
CA GLN A 667 -23.87 -8.06 -21.24
C GLN A 667 -25.11 -8.16 -20.34
N ALA A 668 -25.14 -7.35 -19.28
CA ALA A 668 -26.33 -7.14 -18.44
C ALA A 668 -26.48 -5.68 -18.03
N ASP A 669 -27.71 -5.18 -18.11
CA ASP A 669 -28.14 -3.91 -17.52
C ASP A 669 -28.78 -4.21 -16.15
N LEU A 670 -27.97 -4.13 -15.10
CA LEU A 670 -28.36 -4.46 -13.73
C LEU A 670 -29.21 -3.33 -13.15
N ALA A 671 -30.44 -3.67 -12.78
CA ALA A 671 -31.38 -2.72 -12.19
C ALA A 671 -30.86 -2.17 -10.84
N PRO A 672 -31.34 -0.98 -10.42
CA PRO A 672 -30.95 -0.43 -9.14
C PRO A 672 -31.29 -1.39 -8.00
N PRO A 673 -30.44 -1.47 -6.96
CA PRO A 673 -30.73 -2.35 -5.85
C PRO A 673 -32.00 -1.90 -5.15
N SER A 674 -32.86 -2.87 -4.83
CA SER A 674 -34.14 -2.64 -4.13
C SER A 674 -34.43 -3.79 -3.18
N SER A 675 -35.25 -3.56 -2.16
CA SER A 675 -35.66 -4.60 -1.22
C SER A 675 -36.40 -5.76 -1.89
N ALA A 676 -37.05 -5.52 -3.04
CA ALA A 676 -37.77 -6.54 -3.80
C ALA A 676 -36.85 -7.42 -4.68
N MET A 677 -35.60 -7.00 -4.92
CA MET A 677 -34.64 -7.73 -5.74
C MET A 677 -33.63 -8.45 -4.85
N PRO A 678 -33.69 -9.79 -4.73
CA PRO A 678 -32.83 -10.50 -3.81
C PRO A 678 -31.41 -10.67 -4.41
N PRO A 679 -30.35 -10.57 -3.60
CA PRO A 679 -28.94 -10.48 -4.04
C PRO A 679 -28.43 -11.69 -4.83
N GLN A 680 -29.09 -12.85 -4.74
CA GLN A 680 -28.77 -14.07 -5.49
C GLN A 680 -28.85 -13.85 -7.01
N HIS A 681 -29.71 -12.94 -7.48
CA HIS A 681 -29.78 -12.58 -8.90
C HIS A 681 -28.54 -11.82 -9.37
N LEU A 682 -27.99 -10.94 -8.52
CA LEU A 682 -26.72 -10.27 -8.77
C LEU A 682 -25.61 -11.33 -8.86
N LEU A 683 -25.47 -12.16 -7.83
CA LEU A 683 -24.43 -13.20 -7.75
C LEU A 683 -24.45 -14.12 -8.99
N GLY A 684 -25.60 -14.70 -9.31
CA GLY A 684 -25.72 -15.55 -10.50
C GLY A 684 -25.51 -14.81 -11.84
N SER A 685 -25.64 -13.49 -11.89
CA SER A 685 -25.30 -12.70 -13.08
C SER A 685 -23.80 -12.44 -13.18
N LEU A 686 -23.10 -12.25 -12.06
CA LEU A 686 -21.64 -12.11 -12.01
C LEU A 686 -20.96 -13.42 -12.42
N ASP A 687 -21.44 -14.56 -11.93
CA ASP A 687 -20.90 -15.88 -12.28
C ASP A 687 -20.97 -16.12 -13.80
N ARG A 688 -22.12 -15.80 -14.41
CA ARG A 688 -22.28 -15.89 -15.87
C ARG A 688 -21.39 -14.92 -16.63
N ALA A 689 -21.22 -13.69 -16.12
CA ALA A 689 -20.37 -12.69 -16.73
C ALA A 689 -18.91 -13.16 -16.77
N VAL A 690 -18.38 -13.64 -15.64
CA VAL A 690 -16.99 -14.11 -15.55
C VAL A 690 -16.76 -15.37 -16.40
N ALA A 691 -17.72 -16.31 -16.41
CA ALA A 691 -17.64 -17.47 -17.29
C ALA A 691 -17.56 -17.06 -18.79
N ALA A 692 -18.44 -16.16 -19.22
CA ALA A 692 -18.44 -15.66 -20.60
C ALA A 692 -17.20 -14.83 -20.95
N ALA A 693 -16.55 -14.20 -19.96
CA ALA A 693 -15.34 -13.40 -20.16
C ALA A 693 -14.17 -14.24 -20.70
N GLY A 694 -14.18 -15.57 -20.53
CA GLY A 694 -13.16 -16.46 -21.11
C GLY A 694 -13.11 -16.43 -22.65
N ALA A 695 -14.15 -15.91 -23.31
CA ALA A 695 -14.23 -15.77 -24.76
C ALA A 695 -13.90 -14.34 -25.27
N GLY A 696 -13.76 -13.36 -24.38
CA GLY A 696 -13.58 -11.95 -24.74
C GLY A 696 -14.20 -10.98 -23.71
N PRO A 697 -14.40 -9.71 -24.06
CA PRO A 697 -14.94 -8.72 -23.12
C PRO A 697 -16.40 -8.98 -22.73
N VAL A 698 -16.77 -8.64 -21.49
CA VAL A 698 -18.17 -8.63 -21.01
C VAL A 698 -18.52 -7.28 -20.40
N HIS A 699 -19.80 -6.90 -20.44
CA HIS A 699 -20.26 -5.61 -19.93
C HIS A 699 -21.35 -5.75 -18.85
N LEU A 700 -21.04 -5.27 -17.65
CA LEU A 700 -21.95 -5.12 -16.53
C LEU A 700 -22.28 -3.63 -16.34
N ASN A 701 -23.47 -3.21 -16.73
CA ASN A 701 -23.96 -1.85 -16.51
C ASN A 701 -24.77 -1.79 -15.21
N VAL A 702 -24.26 -1.13 -14.18
CA VAL A 702 -24.86 -1.07 -12.83
C VAL A 702 -25.61 0.23 -12.64
N GLN A 703 -26.94 0.16 -12.54
CA GLN A 703 -27.76 1.33 -12.24
C GLN A 703 -27.72 1.65 -10.73
N LEU A 704 -27.50 2.90 -10.36
CA LEU A 704 -27.41 3.32 -8.95
C LEU A 704 -28.27 4.56 -8.68
N ARG A 705 -29.16 4.46 -7.69
CA ARG A 705 -29.95 5.58 -7.15
C ARG A 705 -29.11 6.40 -6.17
N GLU A 706 -29.47 7.66 -5.94
CA GLU A 706 -28.95 8.36 -4.76
C GLU A 706 -29.49 7.71 -3.48
N PRO A 707 -28.74 7.74 -2.36
CA PRO A 707 -27.42 8.35 -2.20
C PRO A 707 -26.29 7.44 -2.70
N LEU A 708 -25.33 8.03 -3.42
CA LEU A 708 -24.13 7.34 -3.88
C LEU A 708 -22.98 7.30 -2.87
N GLY A 709 -23.01 8.20 -1.88
CA GLY A 709 -22.05 8.18 -0.78
C GLY A 709 -22.40 7.10 0.25
N PRO A 710 -21.47 6.77 1.17
CA PRO A 710 -21.73 5.89 2.31
C PRO A 710 -22.55 6.61 3.39
N VAL A 711 -23.65 7.25 2.99
CA VAL A 711 -24.58 7.96 3.88
C VAL A 711 -25.52 6.92 4.51
N PRO A 712 -25.63 6.86 5.86
CA PRO A 712 -26.55 5.97 6.53
C PRO A 712 -28.01 6.23 6.12
N GLU A 713 -28.69 5.22 5.59
CA GLU A 713 -30.12 5.22 5.31
C GLU A 713 -30.78 3.94 5.82
N PRO A 714 -32.01 3.99 6.35
CA PRO A 714 -32.74 2.80 6.77
C PRO A 714 -33.03 1.88 5.58
N TRP A 715 -32.63 0.61 5.69
CA TRP A 715 -32.99 -0.44 4.75
C TRP A 715 -33.13 -1.79 5.48
N GLU A 716 -34.00 -2.67 4.98
CA GLU A 716 -34.31 -3.97 5.59
C GLU A 716 -33.19 -4.99 5.33
N SER A 717 -32.04 -4.81 6.01
CA SER A 717 -30.83 -5.59 5.75
C SER A 717 -31.00 -7.08 6.00
N THR A 718 -31.70 -7.47 7.07
CA THR A 718 -31.89 -8.87 7.45
C THR A 718 -32.72 -9.62 6.40
N ALA A 719 -33.81 -9.01 5.93
CA ALA A 719 -34.67 -9.60 4.90
C ALA A 719 -33.97 -9.66 3.54
N TRP A 720 -33.23 -8.61 3.18
CA TRP A 720 -32.55 -8.57 1.88
C TRP A 720 -31.37 -9.55 1.79
N LEU A 721 -30.66 -9.78 2.90
CA LEU A 721 -29.55 -10.73 2.98
C LEU A 721 -30.00 -12.18 3.22
N GLU A 722 -31.31 -12.43 3.32
CA GLU A 722 -31.87 -13.75 3.56
C GLU A 722 -31.43 -14.73 2.43
N GLY A 723 -31.00 -15.93 2.82
CA GLY A 723 -30.52 -16.96 1.91
C GLY A 723 -29.05 -16.84 1.48
N LEU A 724 -28.29 -15.87 1.99
CA LEU A 724 -26.84 -15.76 1.75
C LEU A 724 -25.95 -16.42 2.83
N GLY A 725 -26.52 -17.13 3.81
CA GLY A 725 -25.77 -17.62 4.98
C GLY A 725 -24.55 -18.50 4.64
N ASP A 726 -24.74 -19.49 3.78
CA ASP A 726 -23.65 -20.40 3.37
C ASP A 726 -22.58 -19.67 2.55
N TRP A 727 -23.01 -18.76 1.68
CA TRP A 727 -22.10 -17.96 0.88
C TRP A 727 -21.30 -16.98 1.75
N ALA A 728 -21.94 -16.28 2.68
CA ALA A 728 -21.30 -15.29 3.55
C ALA A 728 -20.17 -15.91 4.39
N THR A 729 -20.36 -17.15 4.85
CA THR A 729 -19.40 -17.88 5.70
C THR A 729 -18.34 -18.67 4.91
N SER A 730 -18.41 -18.67 3.59
CA SER A 730 -17.52 -19.41 2.69
C SER A 730 -16.58 -18.47 1.93
N SER A 731 -15.46 -18.99 1.43
CA SER A 731 -14.57 -18.32 0.47
C SER A 731 -14.84 -18.72 -0.99
N ARG A 732 -15.81 -19.63 -1.21
CA ARG A 732 -16.15 -20.14 -2.54
C ARG A 732 -17.11 -19.19 -3.28
N PRO A 733 -17.04 -19.13 -4.63
CA PRO A 733 -18.04 -18.46 -5.44
C PRO A 733 -19.47 -18.94 -5.13
N TRP A 734 -20.45 -18.10 -5.48
CA TRP A 734 -21.87 -18.39 -5.33
C TRP A 734 -22.28 -19.65 -6.11
N SER A 735 -21.90 -19.73 -7.39
CA SER A 735 -22.06 -20.93 -8.19
C SER A 735 -20.81 -21.22 -9.01
N VAL A 736 -20.55 -22.51 -9.24
CA VAL A 736 -19.49 -22.96 -10.14
C VAL A 736 -20.11 -23.16 -11.51
N GLN A 737 -19.88 -22.22 -12.42
CA GLN A 737 -20.21 -22.38 -13.84
C GLN A 737 -19.07 -23.14 -14.52
N LEU A 738 -19.29 -24.42 -14.81
CA LEU A 738 -18.40 -25.19 -15.69
C LEU A 738 -18.88 -24.99 -17.13
N GLU A 739 -18.41 -23.94 -17.80
CA GLU A 739 -18.47 -23.95 -19.26
C GLU A 739 -17.40 -24.93 -19.77
N ALA A 740 -17.81 -26.15 -20.09
CA ALA A 740 -17.01 -26.99 -20.94
C ALA A 740 -16.88 -26.25 -22.29
N ALA A 741 -15.75 -25.58 -22.52
CA ALA A 741 -15.42 -25.15 -23.87
C ALA A 741 -15.64 -26.37 -24.76
N ALA A 742 -16.42 -26.22 -25.85
CA ALA A 742 -16.64 -27.27 -26.83
C ALA A 742 -15.28 -27.60 -27.48
N CYS A 743 -14.50 -28.41 -26.78
CA CYS A 743 -13.14 -28.77 -27.08
C CYS A 743 -13.18 -30.18 -27.64
N ALA A 744 -12.45 -30.39 -28.73
CA ALA A 744 -12.35 -31.72 -29.30
C ALA A 744 -11.68 -32.67 -28.29
N SER A 745 -12.36 -33.78 -27.96
CA SER A 745 -11.80 -34.85 -27.12
C SER A 745 -10.97 -35.85 -27.94
N ARG A 746 -11.06 -35.77 -29.27
CA ARG A 746 -10.32 -36.58 -30.25
C ARG A 746 -10.02 -35.75 -31.49
N LEU A 747 -8.92 -36.04 -32.17
CA LEU A 747 -8.58 -35.40 -33.43
C LEU A 747 -9.43 -35.96 -34.58
N PRO A 748 -9.85 -35.12 -35.56
CA PRO A 748 -10.57 -35.59 -36.73
C PRO A 748 -9.75 -36.63 -37.52
N HIS A 749 -10.42 -37.68 -38.00
CA HIS A 749 -9.75 -38.74 -38.77
C HIS A 749 -9.10 -38.19 -40.06
N SER A 750 -9.70 -37.16 -40.68
CA SER A 750 -9.13 -36.48 -41.85
C SER A 750 -7.84 -35.71 -41.53
N LEU A 751 -7.74 -35.10 -40.33
CA LEU A 751 -6.49 -34.48 -39.87
C LEU A 751 -5.42 -35.56 -39.66
N LEU A 752 -5.75 -36.63 -38.94
CA LEU A 752 -4.80 -37.73 -38.68
C LEU A 752 -4.31 -38.37 -39.99
N ALA A 753 -5.22 -38.59 -40.94
CA ALA A 753 -4.89 -39.09 -42.27
C ALA A 753 -3.92 -38.14 -42.98
N ALA A 754 -4.24 -36.83 -43.05
CA ALA A 754 -3.37 -35.83 -43.66
C ALA A 754 -1.96 -35.82 -43.02
N LEU A 755 -1.87 -35.81 -41.69
CA LEU A 755 -0.58 -35.85 -40.99
C LEU A 755 0.23 -37.12 -41.31
N SER A 756 -0.44 -38.27 -41.42
CA SER A 756 0.21 -39.57 -41.68
C SER A 756 0.69 -39.74 -43.12
N THR A 757 0.05 -39.08 -44.09
CA THR A 757 0.38 -39.19 -45.53
C THR A 757 1.23 -38.03 -46.05
N ALA A 758 1.54 -37.04 -45.21
CA ALA A 758 2.26 -35.85 -45.62
C ALA A 758 3.69 -36.19 -46.07
N THR A 759 4.02 -35.78 -47.30
CA THR A 759 5.37 -35.85 -47.87
C THR A 759 6.08 -34.50 -47.81
N ARG A 760 5.32 -33.40 -47.80
CA ARG A 760 5.77 -32.00 -47.73
C ARG A 760 4.97 -31.25 -46.68
N GLY A 761 4.94 -31.78 -45.47
CA GLY A 761 4.26 -31.13 -44.36
C GLY A 761 4.98 -29.86 -43.91
N LEU A 762 4.21 -28.82 -43.60
CA LEU A 762 4.68 -27.53 -43.10
C LEU A 762 4.00 -27.22 -41.76
N LEU A 763 4.80 -26.87 -40.74
CA LEU A 763 4.32 -26.42 -39.45
C LEU A 763 4.35 -24.89 -39.41
N VAL A 764 3.30 -24.28 -38.88
CA VAL A 764 3.23 -22.82 -38.69
C VAL A 764 2.87 -22.54 -37.23
N ALA A 765 3.63 -21.69 -36.54
CA ALA A 765 3.28 -21.24 -35.20
C ALA A 765 2.82 -19.77 -35.27
N GLY A 766 1.54 -19.51 -35.01
CA GLY A 766 0.98 -18.17 -34.90
C GLY A 766 1.19 -17.56 -33.52
N GLU A 767 0.31 -16.66 -33.07
CA GLU A 767 0.32 -16.14 -31.70
C GLU A 767 0.19 -17.28 -30.66
N LEU A 768 1.14 -17.36 -29.71
CA LEU A 768 1.15 -18.32 -28.60
C LEU A 768 1.28 -17.58 -27.26
N ARG A 769 0.20 -17.57 -26.47
CA ARG A 769 0.12 -16.77 -25.24
C ARG A 769 0.78 -17.49 -24.07
N ALA A 770 0.39 -18.74 -23.82
CA ALA A 770 0.81 -19.47 -22.64
C ALA A 770 2.17 -20.19 -22.84
N PRO A 771 2.98 -20.38 -21.78
CA PRO A 771 4.21 -21.17 -21.86
C PRO A 771 3.98 -22.63 -22.30
N GLU A 772 2.86 -23.22 -21.89
CA GLU A 772 2.43 -24.56 -22.28
C GLU A 772 2.11 -24.67 -23.78
N ASP A 773 1.58 -23.61 -24.41
CA ASP A 773 1.35 -23.56 -25.85
C ASP A 773 2.67 -23.60 -26.62
N ARG A 774 3.66 -22.82 -26.17
CA ARG A 774 5.03 -22.83 -26.74
C ARG A 774 5.70 -24.20 -26.55
N ALA A 775 5.55 -24.81 -25.37
CA ALA A 775 6.07 -26.14 -25.10
C ALA A 775 5.46 -27.19 -26.03
N ALA A 776 4.13 -27.18 -26.19
CA ALA A 776 3.41 -28.08 -27.07
C ALA A 776 3.80 -27.89 -28.54
N ALA A 777 3.92 -26.63 -29.01
CA ALA A 777 4.36 -26.34 -30.36
C ALA A 777 5.76 -26.91 -30.65
N LEU A 778 6.70 -26.76 -29.70
CA LEU A 778 8.04 -27.34 -29.80
C LEU A 778 8.03 -28.87 -29.75
N ALA A 779 7.18 -29.48 -28.94
CA ALA A 779 7.05 -30.93 -28.88
C ALA A 779 6.52 -31.51 -30.21
N VAL A 780 5.49 -30.88 -30.78
CA VAL A 780 4.94 -31.24 -32.10
C VAL A 780 5.99 -31.05 -33.20
N SER A 781 6.74 -29.94 -33.17
CA SER A 781 7.85 -29.67 -34.10
C SER A 781 8.92 -30.77 -34.07
N ARG A 782 9.39 -31.16 -32.87
CA ARG A 782 10.39 -32.23 -32.70
C ARG A 782 9.91 -33.57 -33.23
N ALA A 783 8.62 -33.85 -33.07
CA ALA A 783 8.06 -35.13 -33.42
C ALA A 783 7.77 -35.25 -34.93
N LEU A 784 7.27 -34.18 -35.56
CA LEU A 784 6.99 -34.16 -37.00
C LEU A 784 8.25 -33.94 -37.85
N ARG A 785 9.23 -33.18 -37.35
CA ARG A 785 10.44 -32.77 -38.09
C ARG A 785 10.11 -32.12 -39.44
N TRP A 786 9.07 -31.29 -39.46
CA TRP A 786 8.68 -30.46 -40.60
C TRP A 786 9.36 -29.09 -40.51
N PRO A 787 9.49 -28.33 -41.63
CA PRO A 787 9.85 -26.92 -41.54
C PRO A 787 8.81 -26.19 -40.67
N LEU A 788 9.30 -25.37 -39.74
CA LEU A 788 8.50 -24.57 -38.83
C LEU A 788 8.68 -23.09 -39.17
N LEU A 789 7.61 -22.47 -39.68
CA LEU A 789 7.50 -21.02 -39.82
C LEU A 789 6.88 -20.46 -38.53
N ALA A 790 7.65 -19.71 -37.75
CA ALA A 790 7.17 -19.14 -36.50
C ALA A 790 6.89 -17.65 -36.65
N ASP A 791 5.69 -17.20 -36.32
CA ASP A 791 5.35 -15.79 -36.17
C ASP A 791 6.14 -15.16 -35.02
N VAL A 792 6.42 -13.86 -35.05
CA VAL A 792 7.07 -13.20 -33.91
C VAL A 792 6.26 -13.34 -32.62
N LEU A 793 4.92 -13.31 -32.71
CA LEU A 793 4.03 -13.48 -31.56
C LEU A 793 3.93 -14.91 -31.04
N SER A 794 4.55 -15.88 -31.72
CA SER A 794 4.73 -17.22 -31.14
C SER A 794 5.70 -17.21 -29.96
N GLY A 795 6.56 -16.19 -29.88
CA GLY A 795 7.66 -16.12 -28.92
C GLY A 795 8.80 -17.11 -29.17
N LEU A 796 8.67 -18.02 -30.15
CA LEU A 796 9.66 -19.07 -30.43
C LEU A 796 10.95 -18.53 -31.08
N ARG A 797 10.92 -17.31 -31.63
CA ARG A 797 12.06 -16.66 -32.29
C ARG A 797 12.79 -15.63 -31.43
N VAL A 798 12.24 -15.26 -30.28
CA VAL A 798 12.74 -14.18 -29.42
C VAL A 798 13.19 -14.76 -28.07
N GLY A 799 14.40 -14.41 -27.62
CA GLY A 799 14.92 -14.86 -26.32
C GLY A 799 15.17 -16.38 -26.19
N ALA A 800 15.04 -17.13 -27.29
CA ALA A 800 15.33 -18.55 -27.33
C ALA A 800 16.86 -18.80 -27.35
N THR A 801 17.35 -19.72 -26.53
CA THR A 801 18.73 -20.23 -26.63
C THR A 801 18.71 -21.57 -27.34
N GLY A 802 19.41 -21.73 -28.46
CA GLY A 802 19.37 -22.93 -29.30
C GLY A 802 18.27 -22.89 -30.37
N VAL A 803 18.44 -23.69 -31.44
CA VAL A 803 17.52 -23.71 -32.59
C VAL A 803 16.43 -24.76 -32.32
N PRO A 804 15.14 -24.39 -32.26
CA PRO A 804 14.06 -25.37 -32.30
C PRO A 804 14.16 -26.27 -33.53
N GLU A 805 13.85 -27.55 -33.37
CA GLU A 805 13.96 -28.51 -34.48
C GLU A 805 13.06 -28.08 -35.65
N GLY A 806 13.67 -27.83 -36.81
CA GLY A 806 12.96 -27.47 -38.03
C GLY A 806 12.58 -25.98 -38.16
N LEU A 807 12.92 -25.11 -37.19
CA LEU A 807 12.69 -23.67 -37.32
C LEU A 807 13.38 -23.10 -38.57
N ILE A 808 12.62 -22.30 -39.33
CA ILE A 808 13.10 -21.51 -40.47
C ILE A 808 13.04 -20.03 -40.05
N ALA A 809 14.20 -19.45 -39.71
CA ALA A 809 14.27 -18.12 -39.11
C ALA A 809 13.90 -17.00 -40.10
N CYS A 810 14.28 -17.17 -41.37
CA CYS A 810 14.10 -16.22 -42.45
C CYS A 810 12.88 -16.53 -43.33
N GLY A 811 11.86 -17.21 -42.80
CA GLY A 811 10.68 -17.64 -43.56
C GLY A 811 10.01 -16.53 -44.38
N ASP A 812 9.78 -15.36 -43.77
CA ASP A 812 9.20 -14.20 -44.46
C ASP A 812 10.12 -13.67 -45.58
N ASN A 813 11.43 -13.57 -45.31
CA ASN A 813 12.43 -13.12 -46.27
C ASN A 813 12.59 -14.07 -47.46
N ILE A 814 12.52 -15.39 -47.23
CA ILE A 814 12.53 -16.40 -48.28
C ILE A 814 11.39 -16.14 -49.27
N LEU A 815 10.20 -15.80 -48.77
CA LEU A 815 9.02 -15.54 -49.59
C LEU A 815 8.95 -14.11 -50.15
N ALA A 816 9.91 -13.24 -49.84
CA ALA A 816 9.88 -11.82 -50.24
C ALA A 816 10.02 -11.61 -51.75
N ALA A 817 10.76 -12.48 -52.45
CA ALA A 817 10.93 -12.40 -53.90
C ALA A 817 9.65 -12.73 -54.69
N GLN A 818 8.70 -13.45 -54.07
CA GLN A 818 7.47 -13.95 -54.70
C GLN A 818 7.71 -14.70 -56.02
N ASP A 819 8.88 -15.33 -56.20
CA ASP A 819 9.21 -16.08 -57.40
C ASP A 819 8.29 -17.30 -57.56
N PRO A 820 7.54 -17.43 -58.68
CA PRO A 820 6.58 -18.52 -58.86
C PRO A 820 7.22 -19.92 -58.85
N GLY A 821 8.45 -20.05 -59.37
CA GLY A 821 9.16 -21.33 -59.41
C GLY A 821 9.53 -21.79 -58.00
N MET A 822 10.07 -20.88 -57.20
CA MET A 822 10.40 -21.09 -55.79
C MET A 822 9.16 -21.39 -54.95
N CYS A 823 8.08 -20.61 -55.09
CA CYS A 823 6.81 -20.87 -54.40
C CYS A 823 6.25 -22.25 -54.76
N THR A 824 6.38 -22.68 -56.02
CA THR A 824 5.97 -24.03 -56.45
C THR A 824 6.85 -25.12 -55.83
N ALA A 825 8.16 -24.91 -55.78
CA ALA A 825 9.11 -25.85 -55.18
C ALA A 825 8.89 -26.02 -53.67
N LEU A 826 8.55 -24.92 -52.98
CA LEU A 826 8.29 -24.88 -51.55
C LEU A 826 6.86 -25.27 -51.17
N ARG A 827 5.95 -25.45 -52.12
CA ARG A 827 4.54 -25.73 -51.84
C ARG A 827 4.37 -26.98 -50.95
N PRO A 828 3.69 -26.86 -49.80
CA PRO A 828 3.38 -27.99 -48.93
C PRO A 828 2.19 -28.81 -49.47
N ASP A 829 2.06 -30.06 -49.04
CA ASP A 829 0.85 -30.88 -49.22
C ASP A 829 -0.06 -30.85 -47.98
N VAL A 830 0.50 -30.56 -46.80
CA VAL A 830 -0.23 -30.40 -45.54
C VAL A 830 0.35 -29.22 -44.75
N VAL A 831 -0.52 -28.37 -44.23
CA VAL A 831 -0.14 -27.28 -43.32
C VAL A 831 -0.81 -27.52 -41.98
N LEU A 832 -0.02 -27.58 -40.91
CA LEU A 832 -0.52 -27.58 -39.55
C LEU A 832 -0.15 -26.25 -38.90
N GLN A 833 -1.14 -25.39 -38.66
CA GLN A 833 -0.96 -24.14 -37.93
C GLN A 833 -1.37 -24.32 -36.47
N LEU A 834 -0.46 -23.95 -35.57
CA LEU A 834 -0.66 -23.95 -34.13
C LEU A 834 -0.80 -22.52 -33.63
N GLY A 835 -1.87 -22.24 -32.90
CA GLY A 835 -2.11 -20.93 -32.32
C GLY A 835 -2.81 -19.94 -33.26
N GLY A 836 -2.71 -18.65 -32.91
CA GLY A 836 -3.55 -17.59 -33.45
C GLY A 836 -3.11 -17.04 -34.81
N ARG A 837 -3.39 -15.75 -35.02
CA ARG A 837 -3.15 -15.02 -36.27
C ARG A 837 -1.66 -14.94 -36.63
N LEU A 838 -1.41 -14.68 -37.91
CA LEU A 838 -0.09 -14.39 -38.46
C LEU A 838 0.08 -12.88 -38.70
N THR A 839 1.29 -12.40 -38.52
CA THR A 839 1.75 -11.03 -38.75
C THR A 839 2.17 -10.87 -40.22
N SER A 840 2.91 -11.84 -40.76
CA SER A 840 3.38 -11.81 -42.13
C SER A 840 2.24 -11.98 -43.15
N LYS A 841 2.05 -10.97 -44.00
CA LYS A 841 1.17 -11.07 -45.17
C LYS A 841 1.72 -12.03 -46.24
N ARG A 842 3.05 -12.19 -46.32
CA ARG A 842 3.71 -13.03 -47.33
C ARG A 842 3.49 -14.50 -47.03
N ILE A 843 3.66 -14.89 -45.77
CA ILE A 843 3.37 -16.25 -45.30
C ILE A 843 1.88 -16.54 -45.50
N SER A 844 0.98 -15.67 -45.05
CA SER A 844 -0.47 -15.87 -45.26
C SER A 844 -0.85 -16.06 -46.73
N ALA A 845 -0.31 -15.23 -47.63
CA ALA A 845 -0.55 -15.35 -49.07
C ALA A 845 0.01 -16.65 -49.65
N PHE A 846 1.18 -17.09 -49.21
CA PHE A 846 1.79 -18.36 -49.63
C PHE A 846 0.96 -19.58 -49.17
N LEU A 847 0.48 -19.59 -47.93
CA LEU A 847 -0.39 -20.64 -47.41
C LEU A 847 -1.71 -20.70 -48.18
N ALA A 848 -2.34 -19.54 -48.39
CA ALA A 848 -3.58 -19.43 -49.17
C ALA A 848 -3.41 -19.92 -50.61
N ALA A 849 -2.34 -19.50 -51.30
CA ALA A 849 -2.04 -19.95 -52.65
C ALA A 849 -1.78 -21.46 -52.72
N SER A 850 -1.15 -22.03 -51.70
CA SER A 850 -0.87 -23.46 -51.60
C SER A 850 -2.14 -24.30 -51.41
N SER A 851 -3.12 -23.75 -50.68
CA SER A 851 -4.40 -24.40 -50.33
C SER A 851 -5.59 -24.03 -51.22
N ALA A 852 -5.43 -23.10 -52.16
CA ALA A 852 -6.51 -22.67 -53.05
C ALA A 852 -7.06 -23.83 -53.89
N ARG A 853 -8.38 -24.06 -53.81
CA ARG A 853 -9.09 -25.07 -54.61
C ARG A 853 -9.15 -24.62 -56.08
N GLY A 854 -8.72 -25.49 -57.01
CA GLY A 854 -8.81 -25.24 -58.45
C GLY A 854 -7.69 -24.39 -59.05
N SER A 855 -6.55 -24.23 -58.36
CA SER A 855 -5.36 -23.60 -58.94
C SER A 855 -4.91 -24.33 -60.21
N SER A 856 -4.42 -23.61 -61.21
CA SER A 856 -3.89 -24.14 -62.49
C SER A 856 -2.70 -25.10 -62.36
N ALA A 857 -2.20 -25.30 -61.13
CA ALA A 857 -1.14 -26.24 -60.77
C ALA A 857 -1.73 -27.51 -60.11
N GLY A 858 -2.48 -28.31 -60.87
CA GLY A 858 -2.85 -29.68 -60.52
C GLY A 858 -3.86 -29.86 -59.38
N ASN A 859 -4.30 -31.10 -59.20
CA ASN A 859 -5.33 -31.53 -58.23
C ASN A 859 -4.82 -31.59 -56.76
N ASP A 860 -3.62 -31.06 -56.47
CA ASP A 860 -2.93 -31.16 -55.18
C ASP A 860 -3.00 -29.83 -54.40
N SER A 861 -4.18 -29.49 -53.87
CA SER A 861 -4.32 -28.40 -52.89
C SER A 861 -3.85 -28.84 -51.51
N ALA A 862 -3.02 -28.04 -50.84
CA ALA A 862 -2.52 -28.36 -49.52
C ALA A 862 -3.65 -28.40 -48.48
N ALA A 863 -3.69 -29.46 -47.65
CA ALA A 863 -4.64 -29.57 -46.55
C ALA A 863 -4.19 -28.69 -45.37
N TRP A 864 -4.74 -27.46 -45.28
CA TRP A 864 -4.40 -26.51 -44.22
C TRP A 864 -5.33 -26.62 -43.02
N TRP A 865 -4.77 -27.03 -41.88
CA TRP A 865 -5.45 -27.19 -40.61
C TRP A 865 -4.96 -26.17 -39.59
N VAL A 866 -5.89 -25.59 -38.83
CA VAL A 866 -5.59 -24.70 -37.70
C VAL A 866 -6.02 -25.37 -36.40
N VAL A 867 -5.14 -25.35 -35.39
CA VAL A 867 -5.43 -25.81 -34.03
C VAL A 867 -5.21 -24.66 -33.06
N ASP A 868 -6.27 -24.24 -32.37
CA ASP A 868 -6.24 -23.15 -31.40
C ASP A 868 -7.43 -23.24 -30.42
N ALA A 869 -7.43 -22.50 -29.31
CA ALA A 869 -8.51 -22.54 -28.31
C ALA A 869 -9.62 -21.48 -28.51
N SER A 870 -9.39 -20.50 -29.40
CA SER A 870 -10.25 -19.33 -29.61
C SER A 870 -11.68 -19.72 -29.99
N PRO A 871 -12.69 -18.94 -29.61
CA PRO A 871 -14.03 -19.07 -30.19
C PRO A 871 -14.09 -18.51 -31.62
N HIS A 872 -13.20 -17.58 -31.98
CA HIS A 872 -13.21 -16.90 -33.28
C HIS A 872 -12.44 -17.69 -34.34
N SER A 873 -13.02 -17.79 -35.54
CA SER A 873 -12.35 -18.38 -36.70
C SER A 873 -11.57 -17.32 -37.47
N PHE A 874 -10.31 -17.61 -37.81
CA PHE A 874 -9.45 -16.74 -38.60
C PHE A 874 -9.13 -17.42 -39.94
N ASP A 875 -10.07 -17.37 -40.89
CA ASP A 875 -9.89 -17.88 -42.26
C ASP A 875 -10.11 -16.75 -43.26
N GLU A 876 -9.15 -15.81 -43.30
CA GLU A 876 -9.22 -14.62 -44.16
C GLU A 876 -9.34 -14.97 -45.66
N HIS A 877 -8.86 -16.16 -46.05
CA HIS A 877 -8.77 -16.60 -47.44
C HIS A 877 -9.78 -17.70 -47.81
N GLY A 878 -10.58 -18.22 -46.87
CA GLY A 878 -11.54 -19.30 -47.11
C GLY A 878 -10.91 -20.63 -47.53
N CYS A 879 -9.65 -20.87 -47.13
CA CYS A 879 -8.79 -21.94 -47.64
C CYS A 879 -8.54 -23.07 -46.63
N LEU A 880 -9.09 -23.00 -45.42
CA LEU A 880 -8.86 -24.04 -44.42
C LEU A 880 -9.54 -25.37 -44.81
N ALA A 881 -8.79 -26.46 -44.70
CA ALA A 881 -9.31 -27.82 -44.75
C ALA A 881 -10.10 -28.16 -43.48
N GLY A 882 -9.69 -27.61 -42.34
CA GLY A 882 -10.45 -27.69 -41.10
C GLY A 882 -9.81 -26.95 -39.94
N ARG A 883 -10.60 -26.75 -38.89
CA ARG A 883 -10.17 -26.11 -37.64
C ARG A 883 -10.52 -27.00 -36.46
N VAL A 884 -9.57 -27.19 -35.55
CA VAL A 884 -9.78 -27.98 -34.32
C VAL A 884 -9.65 -27.05 -33.13
N ARG A 885 -10.76 -26.89 -32.38
CA ARG A 885 -10.76 -26.07 -31.17
C ARG A 885 -10.29 -26.87 -29.97
N LEU A 886 -9.06 -26.65 -29.51
CA LEU A 886 -8.52 -27.21 -28.27
C LEU A 886 -7.32 -26.41 -27.71
N PRO A 887 -7.07 -26.47 -26.39
CA PRO A 887 -5.80 -26.02 -25.81
C PRO A 887 -4.62 -26.80 -26.42
N LEU A 888 -3.53 -26.13 -26.79
CA LEU A 888 -2.41 -26.79 -27.47
C LEU A 888 -1.70 -27.81 -26.59
N GLY A 889 -1.70 -27.62 -25.26
CA GLY A 889 -1.21 -28.63 -24.32
C GLY A 889 -1.93 -29.99 -24.42
N ALA A 890 -3.19 -30.02 -24.87
CA ALA A 890 -3.91 -31.26 -25.13
C ALA A 890 -3.59 -31.89 -26.50
N LEU A 891 -3.11 -31.10 -27.47
CA LEU A 891 -2.81 -31.57 -28.82
C LEU A 891 -1.70 -32.63 -28.83
N GLU A 892 -0.62 -32.38 -28.10
CA GLU A 892 0.51 -33.31 -28.02
C GLU A 892 0.05 -34.68 -27.52
N ARG A 893 -0.74 -34.69 -26.44
CA ARG A 893 -1.30 -35.92 -25.87
C ARG A 893 -2.18 -36.65 -26.88
N LEU A 894 -3.09 -35.95 -27.56
CA LEU A 894 -3.98 -36.57 -28.54
C LEU A 894 -3.22 -37.12 -29.76
N LEU A 895 -2.14 -36.46 -30.20
CA LEU A 895 -1.29 -36.97 -31.28
C LEU A 895 -0.51 -38.22 -30.85
N ARG A 896 -0.06 -38.30 -29.59
CA ARG A 896 0.54 -39.52 -29.01
C ARG A 896 -0.48 -40.65 -28.92
N GLU A 897 -1.67 -40.39 -28.37
CA GLU A 897 -2.76 -41.36 -28.25
C GLU A 897 -3.19 -41.90 -29.63
N ALA A 898 -3.18 -41.04 -30.66
CA ALA A 898 -3.47 -41.43 -32.04
C ALA A 898 -2.34 -42.19 -32.75
N GLY A 899 -1.19 -42.39 -32.09
CA GLY A 899 -0.03 -43.09 -32.65
C GLY A 899 0.72 -42.30 -33.74
N VAL A 900 0.45 -40.99 -33.88
CA VAL A 900 1.18 -40.11 -34.81
C VAL A 900 2.57 -39.79 -34.27
N LEU A 901 2.71 -39.66 -32.93
CA LEU A 901 4.00 -39.49 -32.27
C LEU A 901 4.41 -40.84 -31.63
N VAL A 902 5.49 -41.46 -32.12
CA VAL A 902 5.98 -42.76 -31.62
C VAL A 902 7.13 -42.55 -30.61
N GLU A 903 7.03 -43.13 -29.42
CA GLU A 903 8.12 -43.12 -28.44
C GLU A 903 9.27 -44.05 -28.84
N GLY A 904 10.51 -43.58 -28.66
CA GLY A 904 11.69 -44.45 -28.74
C GLY A 904 12.16 -44.83 -30.15
N ALA A 905 11.64 -44.23 -31.22
CA ALA A 905 12.26 -44.36 -32.52
C ALA A 905 13.61 -43.62 -32.52
N ALA A 906 14.68 -44.37 -32.25
CA ALA A 906 16.02 -44.11 -32.77
C ALA A 906 16.00 -44.19 -34.31
N ALA A 907 15.11 -43.45 -34.95
CA ALA A 907 15.11 -43.24 -36.38
C ALA A 907 16.37 -42.42 -36.67
N ALA A 908 17.26 -43.00 -37.48
CA ALA A 908 18.45 -42.38 -38.02
C ALA A 908 18.19 -40.90 -38.44
N PRO A 909 19.21 -40.03 -38.46
CA PRO A 909 19.08 -38.62 -38.78
C PRO A 909 18.80 -38.38 -40.27
N PHE A 910 17.77 -39.01 -40.82
CA PHE A 910 17.27 -38.74 -42.16
C PHE A 910 16.26 -37.59 -42.03
N THR A 911 16.75 -36.37 -42.21
CA THR A 911 15.89 -35.19 -42.40
C THR A 911 15.16 -35.33 -43.73
N SER A 912 13.87 -34.98 -43.77
CA SER A 912 13.12 -35.02 -45.04
C SER A 912 13.80 -34.10 -46.07
N PRO A 913 13.92 -34.50 -47.35
CA PRO A 913 14.42 -33.62 -48.41
C PRO A 913 13.71 -32.26 -48.47
N TYR A 914 12.44 -32.23 -48.06
CA TYR A 914 11.66 -31.00 -47.99
C TYR A 914 12.14 -30.06 -46.87
N LEU A 915 12.46 -30.59 -45.68
CA LEU A 915 13.04 -29.79 -44.59
C LEU A 915 14.44 -29.27 -44.95
N GLU A 916 15.27 -30.10 -45.59
CA GLU A 916 16.62 -29.67 -46.03
C GLU A 916 16.58 -28.59 -47.11
N LEU A 917 15.58 -28.61 -48.00
CA LEU A 917 15.34 -27.53 -48.96
C LEU A 917 15.11 -26.19 -48.23
N TRP A 918 14.16 -26.17 -47.28
CA TRP A 918 13.87 -24.98 -46.48
C TRP A 918 15.10 -24.51 -45.67
N ARG A 919 15.82 -25.43 -45.01
CA ARG A 919 17.05 -25.12 -44.26
C ARG A 919 18.16 -24.55 -45.14
N THR A 920 18.28 -25.02 -46.37
CA THR A 920 19.27 -24.50 -47.32
C THR A 920 18.93 -23.06 -47.71
N MET A 921 17.66 -22.79 -48.02
CA MET A 921 17.20 -21.43 -48.30
C MET A 921 17.33 -20.51 -47.09
N ASP A 922 17.03 -21.00 -45.89
CA ASP A 922 17.18 -20.25 -44.64
C ASP A 922 18.62 -19.80 -44.41
N ARG A 923 19.59 -20.69 -44.65
CA ARG A 923 21.02 -20.36 -44.53
C ARG A 923 21.46 -19.30 -45.55
N GLU A 924 21.09 -19.48 -46.82
CA GLU A 924 21.48 -18.54 -47.89
C GLU A 924 20.83 -17.16 -47.71
N VAL A 925 19.53 -17.11 -47.44
CA VAL A 925 18.81 -15.86 -47.20
C VAL A 925 19.27 -15.21 -45.91
N GLY A 926 19.47 -15.98 -44.84
CA GLY A 926 20.00 -15.47 -43.57
C GLY A 926 21.39 -14.86 -43.73
N PHE A 927 22.26 -15.46 -44.54
CA PHE A 927 23.56 -14.87 -44.89
C PHE A 927 23.41 -13.52 -45.60
N LEU A 928 22.53 -13.44 -46.60
CA LEU A 928 22.27 -12.20 -47.33
C LEU A 928 21.67 -11.11 -46.46
N VAL A 929 20.70 -11.44 -45.59
CA VAL A 929 20.10 -10.52 -44.62
C VAL A 929 21.17 -9.95 -43.70
N ARG A 930 22.05 -10.79 -43.14
CA ARG A 930 23.16 -10.35 -42.28
C ARG A 930 24.15 -9.47 -43.03
N GLN A 931 24.54 -9.85 -44.24
CA GLN A 931 25.45 -9.06 -45.06
C GLN A 931 24.86 -7.67 -45.33
N ARG A 932 23.57 -7.60 -45.63
CA ARG A 932 22.86 -6.33 -45.84
C ARG A 932 22.78 -5.51 -44.55
N LEU A 933 22.37 -6.10 -43.44
CA LEU A 933 22.34 -5.43 -42.12
C LEU A 933 23.72 -4.86 -41.75
N ASN A 934 24.79 -5.62 -41.92
CA ASN A 934 26.15 -5.16 -41.61
C ASN A 934 26.65 -4.02 -42.51
N SER A 935 26.14 -3.92 -43.73
CA SER A 935 26.52 -2.89 -44.71
C SER A 935 25.61 -1.66 -44.74
N ALA A 936 24.38 -1.80 -44.23
CA ALA A 936 23.38 -0.75 -44.25
C ALA A 936 23.57 0.25 -43.09
N PRO A 937 23.17 1.52 -43.26
CA PRO A 937 23.10 2.46 -42.15
C PRO A 937 22.22 1.93 -41.02
N TYR A 938 22.57 2.26 -39.77
CA TYR A 938 21.78 1.89 -38.59
C TYR A 938 20.32 2.37 -38.73
N GLY A 939 19.37 1.46 -38.52
CA GLY A 939 17.94 1.74 -38.61
C GLY A 939 17.05 0.70 -37.91
N GLU A 940 15.76 0.72 -38.22
CA GLU A 940 14.72 -0.12 -37.58
C GLU A 940 15.03 -1.62 -37.66
N ALA A 941 15.54 -2.07 -38.81
CA ALA A 941 15.96 -3.45 -39.03
C ALA A 941 17.09 -3.91 -38.07
N HIS A 942 18.04 -3.01 -37.75
CA HIS A 942 19.10 -3.30 -36.78
C HIS A 942 18.54 -3.42 -35.37
N ILE A 943 17.61 -2.54 -34.99
CA ILE A 943 16.95 -2.58 -33.68
C ILE A 943 16.23 -3.91 -33.51
N ALA A 944 15.48 -4.35 -34.52
CA ALA A 944 14.76 -5.62 -34.47
C ALA A 944 15.67 -6.83 -34.32
N ALA A 945 16.76 -6.90 -35.11
CA ALA A 945 17.74 -7.98 -35.03
C ALA A 945 18.51 -8.00 -33.69
N CYS A 946 18.93 -6.82 -33.21
CA CYS A 946 19.67 -6.72 -31.95
C CYS A 946 18.80 -7.06 -30.74
N LEU A 947 17.55 -6.58 -30.68
CA LEU A 947 16.66 -6.85 -29.56
C LEU A 947 16.33 -8.34 -29.42
N ALA A 948 16.10 -9.04 -30.52
CA ALA A 948 15.79 -10.48 -30.50
C ALA A 948 16.89 -11.34 -29.85
N SER A 949 18.15 -10.92 -30.01
CA SER A 949 19.34 -11.62 -29.48
C SER A 949 19.85 -11.06 -28.15
N SER A 950 19.49 -9.82 -27.79
CA SER A 950 19.97 -9.11 -26.60
C SER A 950 18.96 -9.05 -25.46
N LEU A 951 17.74 -9.56 -25.64
CA LEU A 951 16.72 -9.56 -24.60
C LEU A 951 17.20 -10.39 -23.39
N PRO A 952 17.23 -9.83 -22.17
CA PRO A 952 17.68 -10.57 -20.99
C PRO A 952 16.80 -11.80 -20.71
N ARG A 953 17.40 -12.84 -20.12
CA ARG A 953 16.62 -14.02 -19.68
C ARG A 953 15.58 -13.59 -18.66
N GLY A 954 14.36 -14.10 -18.82
CA GLY A 954 13.24 -13.76 -17.94
C GLY A 954 12.54 -12.44 -18.29
N HIS A 955 12.93 -11.74 -19.37
CA HIS A 955 12.16 -10.62 -19.89
C HIS A 955 11.08 -11.08 -20.88
N ALA A 956 10.01 -10.30 -20.97
CA ALA A 956 9.00 -10.36 -22.01
C ALA A 956 9.20 -9.23 -23.03
N LEU A 957 8.62 -9.39 -24.22
CA LEU A 957 8.63 -8.39 -25.27
C LEU A 957 7.21 -7.93 -25.58
N TYR A 958 7.00 -6.64 -25.69
CA TYR A 958 5.75 -6.07 -26.21
C TYR A 958 6.06 -5.24 -27.45
N ILE A 959 5.28 -5.42 -28.52
CA ILE A 959 5.58 -4.82 -29.82
C ILE A 959 4.40 -3.98 -30.28
N GLY A 960 4.68 -2.73 -30.66
CA GLY A 960 3.74 -1.82 -31.26
C GLY A 960 3.33 -2.24 -32.67
N ASN A 961 2.12 -1.88 -33.05
CA ASN A 961 1.57 -2.20 -34.36
C ASN A 961 2.27 -1.42 -35.50
N SER A 962 2.00 -1.83 -36.75
CA SER A 962 2.59 -1.28 -37.97
C SER A 962 4.03 -1.74 -38.25
N MET A 963 5.01 -0.83 -38.41
CA MET A 963 6.39 -1.18 -38.76
C MET A 963 7.12 -1.97 -37.66
N PRO A 964 7.07 -1.61 -36.36
CA PRO A 964 7.80 -2.34 -35.33
C PRO A 964 7.51 -3.85 -35.32
N ILE A 965 6.25 -4.27 -35.37
CA ILE A 965 5.91 -5.70 -35.40
C ILE A 965 6.34 -6.39 -36.70
N ARG A 966 6.34 -5.69 -37.85
CA ARG A 966 6.80 -6.24 -39.13
C ARG A 966 8.32 -6.37 -39.18
N ASP A 967 9.04 -5.38 -38.66
CA ASP A 967 10.50 -5.42 -38.58
C ASP A 967 10.96 -6.51 -37.62
N MET A 968 10.30 -6.64 -36.46
CA MET A 968 10.54 -7.78 -35.57
C MET A 968 10.18 -9.09 -36.27
N ASP A 969 9.05 -9.19 -36.97
CA ASP A 969 8.68 -10.42 -37.68
C ASP A 969 9.65 -10.79 -38.82
N MET A 970 10.26 -9.80 -39.47
CA MET A 970 11.18 -10.02 -40.59
C MET A 970 12.65 -10.21 -40.16
N PHE A 971 13.07 -9.60 -39.05
CA PHE A 971 14.48 -9.51 -38.64
C PHE A 971 14.80 -10.07 -37.24
N ALA A 972 13.80 -10.43 -36.42
CA ALA A 972 14.06 -11.06 -35.12
C ALA A 972 14.60 -12.48 -35.30
N ASP A 973 15.90 -12.58 -35.55
CA ASP A 973 16.65 -13.82 -35.70
C ASP A 973 17.60 -13.99 -34.51
N GLY A 974 17.11 -14.64 -33.45
CA GLY A 974 17.92 -14.97 -32.26
C GLY A 974 19.10 -15.91 -32.51
N LEU A 975 19.20 -16.51 -33.71
CA LEU A 975 20.19 -17.54 -34.04
C LEU A 975 21.37 -17.00 -34.87
N ALA A 976 21.25 -15.78 -35.38
CA ALA A 976 22.26 -15.16 -36.24
C ALA A 976 23.42 -14.49 -35.53
N LEU A 977 23.16 -13.91 -34.35
CA LEU A 977 24.08 -13.01 -33.66
C LEU A 977 24.72 -13.67 -32.42
N SER A 978 24.25 -14.84 -32.01
CA SER A 978 24.64 -15.45 -30.73
C SER A 978 25.80 -16.45 -30.80
N GLY A 979 26.31 -16.81 -31.99
CA GLY A 979 27.45 -17.74 -32.11
C GLY A 979 27.22 -19.09 -31.41
N CYS A 980 25.96 -19.47 -31.15
CA CYS A 980 25.62 -20.61 -30.33
C CYS A 980 26.15 -21.92 -30.95
N THR A 981 27.07 -22.54 -30.22
CA THR A 981 27.62 -23.87 -30.51
C THR A 981 26.53 -24.94 -30.42
N GLN A 982 26.53 -25.90 -31.35
CA GLN A 982 25.78 -27.15 -31.24
C GLN A 982 25.98 -27.77 -29.85
N GLY A 983 24.91 -27.89 -29.05
CA GLY A 983 24.95 -28.55 -27.74
C GLY A 983 24.18 -27.87 -26.60
N GLN A 984 23.70 -26.63 -26.76
CA GLN A 984 22.83 -26.00 -25.76
C GLN A 984 21.38 -26.48 -25.88
N VAL A 985 20.73 -26.76 -24.74
CA VAL A 985 19.33 -27.18 -24.68
C VAL A 985 18.44 -26.02 -25.17
N PRO A 986 17.53 -26.24 -26.16
CA PRO A 986 16.60 -25.23 -26.63
C PRO A 986 15.76 -24.65 -25.49
N SER A 987 15.80 -23.33 -25.24
CA SER A 987 14.85 -22.69 -24.32
C SER A 987 13.51 -22.39 -25.02
N LEU A 988 12.44 -22.26 -24.24
CA LEU A 988 11.04 -22.10 -24.70
C LEU A 988 10.74 -20.76 -25.42
N GLY A 989 11.75 -19.92 -25.69
CA GLY A 989 11.57 -18.52 -26.10
C GLY A 989 11.07 -17.63 -24.96
N CYS A 990 10.62 -16.41 -25.27
CA CYS A 990 10.02 -15.48 -24.31
C CYS A 990 8.53 -15.19 -24.62
N PRO A 991 7.74 -14.72 -23.64
CA PRO A 991 6.41 -14.17 -23.93
C PRO A 991 6.53 -12.94 -24.84
N VAL A 992 5.70 -12.88 -25.89
CA VAL A 992 5.62 -11.74 -26.80
C VAL A 992 4.18 -11.29 -26.94
N GLY A 993 3.91 -10.00 -26.71
CA GLY A 993 2.57 -9.41 -26.79
C GLY A 993 2.47 -8.28 -27.81
N ALA A 994 1.28 -8.08 -28.37
CA ALA A 994 0.90 -6.93 -29.19
C ALA A 994 -0.62 -6.79 -29.26
N ASN A 995 -1.12 -5.58 -29.56
CA ASN A 995 -2.55 -5.32 -29.80
C ASN A 995 -2.95 -5.73 -31.22
N ARG A 996 -3.08 -7.04 -31.48
CA ARG A 996 -3.31 -7.59 -32.84
C ARG A 996 -4.72 -8.14 -33.11
N GLY A 997 -5.69 -7.79 -32.26
CA GLY A 997 -7.11 -8.00 -32.52
C GLY A 997 -7.61 -7.13 -33.67
N ALA A 998 -7.84 -5.84 -33.40
CA ALA A 998 -8.17 -4.83 -34.40
C ALA A 998 -6.91 -4.21 -35.03
N SER A 999 -5.74 -4.36 -34.40
CA SER A 999 -4.45 -3.84 -34.88
C SER A 999 -4.35 -2.31 -34.92
N GLY A 1000 -5.10 -1.62 -34.04
CA GLY A 1000 -5.05 -0.17 -33.88
C GLY A 1000 -3.81 0.31 -33.12
N ILE A 1001 -3.47 1.60 -33.22
CA ILE A 1001 -2.33 2.20 -32.50
C ILE A 1001 -2.68 2.66 -31.08
N ASP A 1002 -3.94 2.50 -30.68
CA ASP A 1002 -4.44 2.87 -29.36
C ASP A 1002 -3.81 2.04 -28.24
N GLY A 1003 -3.48 2.71 -27.14
CA GLY A 1003 -3.20 2.06 -25.86
C GLY A 1003 -1.95 1.17 -25.84
N VAL A 1004 -1.01 1.31 -26.78
CA VAL A 1004 0.15 0.40 -26.89
C VAL A 1004 1.04 0.44 -25.64
N LEU A 1005 1.28 1.64 -25.06
CA LEU A 1005 2.07 1.78 -23.84
C LEU A 1005 1.31 1.20 -22.65
N SER A 1006 0.03 1.52 -22.56
CA SER A 1006 -0.86 1.07 -21.50
C SER A 1006 -1.00 -0.45 -21.50
N SER A 1007 -1.20 -1.07 -22.67
CA SER A 1007 -1.25 -2.53 -22.82
C SER A 1007 0.08 -3.19 -22.53
N ALA A 1008 1.22 -2.58 -22.88
CA ALA A 1008 2.52 -3.10 -22.49
C ALA A 1008 2.70 -3.09 -20.96
N ALA A 1009 2.27 -2.02 -20.28
CA ALA A 1009 2.31 -1.91 -18.82
C ALA A 1009 1.40 -2.96 -18.14
N GLY A 1010 0.19 -3.15 -18.66
CA GLY A 1010 -0.72 -4.18 -18.18
C GLY A 1010 -0.19 -5.59 -18.39
N PHE A 1011 0.41 -5.86 -19.55
CA PHE A 1011 1.02 -7.13 -19.89
C PHE A 1011 2.21 -7.45 -18.96
N ALA A 1012 3.06 -6.46 -18.68
CA ALA A 1012 4.13 -6.59 -17.72
C ALA A 1012 3.61 -6.94 -16.31
N SER A 1013 2.58 -6.22 -15.85
CA SER A 1013 1.96 -6.47 -14.55
C SER A 1013 1.27 -7.83 -14.47
N GLY A 1014 0.65 -8.29 -15.56
CA GLY A 1014 -0.04 -9.58 -15.59
C GLY A 1014 0.91 -10.76 -15.70
N LEU A 1015 2.12 -10.57 -16.25
CA LEU A 1015 3.17 -11.60 -16.27
C LEU A 1015 4.02 -11.60 -14.99
N GLY A 1016 4.14 -10.44 -14.30
CA GLY A 1016 5.15 -10.25 -13.25
C GLY A 1016 6.58 -10.33 -13.81
N MET A 1017 6.79 -9.91 -15.07
CA MET A 1017 8.06 -10.08 -15.80
C MET A 1017 8.53 -8.79 -16.47
N PRO A 1018 9.87 -8.56 -16.60
CA PRO A 1018 10.30 -7.25 -17.06
C PRO A 1018 10.03 -7.18 -18.54
N THR A 1019 9.32 -6.15 -18.97
CA THR A 1019 8.80 -6.11 -20.33
C THR A 1019 9.49 -5.00 -21.10
N THR A 1020 10.15 -5.35 -22.20
CA THR A 1020 10.68 -4.39 -23.15
C THR A 1020 9.59 -4.04 -24.16
N LEU A 1021 9.27 -2.75 -24.30
CA LEU A 1021 8.35 -2.25 -25.33
C LEU A 1021 9.14 -1.72 -26.52
N VAL A 1022 8.82 -2.20 -27.72
CA VAL A 1022 9.26 -1.61 -29.00
C VAL A 1022 8.07 -0.92 -29.64
N VAL A 1023 8.11 0.39 -29.79
CA VAL A 1023 6.96 1.19 -30.26
C VAL A 1023 7.41 2.26 -31.24
N GLY A 1024 6.58 2.52 -32.25
CA GLY A 1024 6.77 3.63 -33.18
C GLY A 1024 6.36 4.96 -32.56
N ASP A 1025 6.92 6.05 -33.07
CA ASP A 1025 6.67 7.43 -32.63
C ASP A 1025 5.19 7.80 -32.56
N LEU A 1026 4.40 7.50 -33.60
CA LEU A 1026 2.98 7.82 -33.65
C LEU A 1026 2.17 7.03 -32.63
N SER A 1027 2.48 5.73 -32.44
CA SER A 1027 1.81 4.91 -31.42
C SER A 1027 2.18 5.38 -30.01
N PHE A 1028 3.43 5.82 -29.81
CA PHE A 1028 3.88 6.41 -28.55
C PHE A 1028 3.13 7.70 -28.24
N LEU A 1029 3.05 8.62 -29.21
CA LEU A 1029 2.33 9.89 -29.07
C LEU A 1029 0.83 9.69 -28.81
N HIS A 1030 0.22 8.67 -29.41
CA HIS A 1030 -1.21 8.37 -29.23
C HIS A 1030 -1.58 7.86 -27.84
N ASP A 1031 -0.59 7.43 -27.04
CA ASP A 1031 -0.79 6.81 -25.73
C ASP A 1031 0.15 7.39 -24.66
N THR A 1032 0.54 8.66 -24.79
CA THR A 1032 1.41 9.32 -23.80
C THR A 1032 0.82 9.36 -22.40
N ASN A 1033 -0.51 9.41 -22.28
CA ASN A 1033 -1.21 9.32 -20.99
C ASN A 1033 -0.91 7.99 -20.27
N GLY A 1034 -0.65 6.91 -21.03
CA GLY A 1034 -0.26 5.60 -20.51
C GLY A 1034 1.05 5.61 -19.71
N LEU A 1035 1.92 6.61 -19.88
CA LEU A 1035 3.14 6.77 -19.06
C LEU A 1035 2.82 6.91 -17.56
N MET A 1036 1.65 7.45 -17.22
CA MET A 1036 1.20 7.55 -15.82
C MET A 1036 1.01 6.17 -15.18
N LEU A 1037 0.63 5.17 -15.98
CA LEU A 1037 0.39 3.79 -15.54
C LEU A 1037 1.68 2.95 -15.40
N LEU A 1038 2.83 3.49 -15.81
CA LEU A 1038 4.12 2.84 -15.58
C LEU A 1038 4.57 2.93 -14.11
N ARG A 1039 4.12 3.95 -13.36
CA ARG A 1039 4.43 4.11 -11.92
C ARG A 1039 3.71 3.10 -11.04
N SER A 1040 2.48 2.72 -11.41
CA SER A 1040 1.69 1.70 -10.71
C SER A 1040 2.23 0.29 -10.85
N GLY A 1041 3.21 0.06 -11.75
CA GLY A 1041 3.90 -1.23 -11.85
C GLY A 1041 4.81 -1.52 -10.66
N LYS A 1042 5.38 -0.51 -9.98
CA LYS A 1042 6.32 -0.76 -8.86
C LYS A 1042 5.69 -1.55 -7.71
N GLU A 1043 4.41 -1.34 -7.41
CA GLU A 1043 3.71 -2.07 -6.34
C GLU A 1043 3.48 -3.57 -6.63
N THR A 1044 3.57 -4.01 -7.89
CA THR A 1044 3.50 -5.43 -8.28
C THR A 1044 4.86 -6.13 -8.34
N TRP A 1045 5.95 -5.37 -8.49
CA TRP A 1045 7.30 -5.90 -8.59
C TRP A 1045 7.91 -6.28 -7.25
N ASP A 1046 7.56 -5.54 -6.19
CA ASP A 1046 8.04 -5.83 -4.83
C ASP A 1046 7.23 -6.95 -4.15
N ARG A 1047 6.24 -7.55 -4.86
CA ARG A 1047 5.38 -8.66 -4.38
C ARG A 1047 5.62 -10.02 -5.06
N ALA A 1048 6.44 -10.11 -6.11
CA ALA A 1048 6.79 -11.36 -6.79
C ALA A 1048 8.24 -11.74 -6.47
#